data_AF-A0A9P8NVR5-F1
#
_entry.id   AF-A0A9P8NVR5-F1
#
_cell.length_a   1.000
_cell.length_b   1.000
_cell.length_c   1.000
_cell.angle_alpha   90.00
_cell.angle_beta   90.00
_cell.angle_gamma   90.00
#
_symmetry.space_group_name_H-M   'P 1'
#
loop_
_entity.id
_entity.type
_entity.pdbx_description
1 polymer ?
#
loop_
_entity_poly.entity_id
_entity_poly.type
_entity_poly.pdbx_seq_one_letter_code
_entity_poly.pdbx_strand_id
1 'polypeptide(L)'
;MKDYLVYMSQAHLGFRQAELESLASIHGFQVDLSKMSDESPFFVVQLEDDRQAAQLIRRSVLSKAIYELWGQGTTLEDLHKDVQARSTELAPLYKQSSFKFDIVSYQGSRKTRAQQLALFESFSYLAFEGKIQMKKPDQTFAILESYQIIGQAPAPSPDQLYFGRQIETSERSRGVLERHEIAKRPYYGTTTFDAELALVSCNLAKTAPGHLIYDPFVGTGSFALAAAHYGSLTYGTDIDFRALKGKGPDRRLATNFKKYGTSNLFGDVLCMDFTHNAFRSDLKFDAIVCDPPYGVREGLKVCGTDREERFEGKENVIINGEYAYLRRDFIQPKKNYSLDLLLDDLLQFASERLPVGGRLCFWMPVANDQYIPTLVPQHEKLELIYNLVQEFNKWSRRLLVYVKRDANYKGATITSQERGLQNDFHLESSRSSSTSSSLELSALGHDSWSLTLVWAEAEVSDSLSGASWTSDSQGVGTSWSSKSQLVEGDGLTTVLQDGLLGTAGESQSSNSGLWELEESDIVSDSSNNDNSLVSRTWLRQSLGDSGDGNWWSVDLGKEQRLEDELVEWSINETNPRGIPQAKFIEKIEDFIDAKTCTDDDVSLFLKELQVRLQQYKFLEENKRNTLGNLDVKIPDIQKTLDMCRFFKERKQQLDQGDDVEETVDVNYELNDTVYSTAEIDIKNLDHVSLWLGADIMMDYPIDEAIEMLEKRLAGALENKAITIEDLEYLRSNITTMEVNTARVYNWDVQRRKALKEAEATS
;
A
#
# COMPACT_ATOMS: atom_id res chain seq x y z
N MET A 1 3.11 39.08 -18.55
CA MET A 1 2.80 37.67 -18.28
C MET A 1 2.42 37.01 -19.59
N LYS A 2 2.76 35.74 -19.76
CA LYS A 2 2.44 34.89 -20.92
C LYS A 2 1.48 33.79 -20.49
N ASP A 3 0.67 33.32 -21.43
CA ASP A 3 -0.21 32.18 -21.22
C ASP A 3 0.56 30.87 -21.43
N TYR A 4 0.45 29.95 -20.48
CA TYR A 4 1.01 28.61 -20.55
C TYR A 4 -0.08 27.56 -20.34
N LEU A 5 -0.04 26.49 -21.13
CA LEU A 5 -0.89 25.33 -20.95
C LEU A 5 -0.15 24.29 -20.10
N VAL A 6 -0.71 23.94 -18.95
CA VAL A 6 -0.22 22.85 -18.10
C VAL A 6 -0.93 21.56 -18.47
N TYR A 7 -0.18 20.48 -18.65
CA TYR A 7 -0.71 19.13 -18.82
C TYR A 7 -0.51 18.32 -17.53
N MET A 8 -1.60 17.93 -16.89
CA MET A 8 -1.63 17.20 -15.63
C MET A 8 -1.70 15.68 -15.82
N SER A 9 -1.21 14.95 -14.82
CA SER A 9 -1.57 13.54 -14.63
C SER A 9 -3.02 13.43 -14.15
N GLN A 10 -3.61 12.24 -14.31
CA GLN A 10 -4.95 11.90 -13.81
C GLN A 10 -4.86 11.01 -12.57
N ALA A 11 -3.85 11.28 -11.73
CA ALA A 11 -3.64 10.64 -10.45
C ALA A 11 -3.80 11.69 -9.34
N HIS A 12 -4.32 11.26 -8.18
CA HIS A 12 -4.43 12.08 -6.97
C HIS A 12 -4.98 13.50 -7.22
N LEU A 13 -6.16 13.60 -7.82
CA LEU A 13 -6.70 14.88 -8.34
C LEU A 13 -6.66 16.01 -7.30
N GLY A 14 -7.06 15.73 -6.06
CA GLY A 14 -7.06 16.70 -4.95
C GLY A 14 -5.66 17.18 -4.52
N PHE A 15 -4.58 16.51 -4.91
CA PHE A 15 -3.21 16.88 -4.53
C PHE A 15 -2.54 17.81 -5.56
N ARG A 16 -3.12 17.92 -6.76
CA ARG A 16 -2.54 18.64 -7.91
C ARG A 16 -2.30 20.12 -7.62
N GLN A 17 -3.29 20.79 -7.00
CA GLN A 17 -3.18 22.21 -6.66
C GLN A 17 -2.07 22.43 -5.63
N ALA A 18 -2.12 21.67 -4.53
CA ALA A 18 -1.19 21.79 -3.42
C ALA A 18 0.27 21.55 -3.85
N GLU A 19 0.51 20.62 -4.79
CA GLU A 19 1.84 20.40 -5.34
C GLU A 19 2.33 21.61 -6.12
N LEU A 20 1.55 22.13 -7.07
CA LEU A 20 1.95 23.27 -7.90
C LEU A 20 2.16 24.55 -7.10
N GLU A 21 1.29 24.83 -6.13
CA GLU A 21 1.48 25.97 -5.22
C GLU A 21 2.76 25.82 -4.38
N SER A 22 3.05 24.61 -3.91
CA SER A 22 4.26 24.33 -3.15
C SER A 22 5.51 24.51 -4.01
N LEU A 23 5.50 24.04 -5.26
CA LEU A 23 6.59 24.22 -6.22
C LEU A 23 6.82 25.69 -6.60
N ALA A 24 5.75 26.45 -6.87
CA ALA A 24 5.84 27.89 -7.08
C ALA A 24 6.46 28.60 -5.87
N SER A 25 6.03 28.21 -4.67
CA SER A 25 6.53 28.78 -3.43
C SER A 25 8.01 28.44 -3.14
N ILE A 26 8.51 27.26 -3.52
CA ILE A 26 9.95 26.92 -3.47
C ILE A 26 10.76 27.90 -4.31
N HIS A 27 10.22 28.32 -5.45
CA HIS A 27 10.87 29.24 -6.37
C HIS A 27 10.55 30.72 -6.11
N GLY A 28 9.77 31.03 -5.08
CA GLY A 28 9.52 32.40 -4.62
C GLY A 28 8.50 33.18 -5.45
N PHE A 29 7.59 32.51 -6.18
CA PHE A 29 6.51 33.16 -6.91
C PHE A 29 5.13 32.57 -6.55
N GLN A 30 4.07 33.29 -6.91
CA GLN A 30 2.69 32.86 -6.78
C GLN A 30 2.13 32.52 -8.16
N VAL A 31 1.21 31.57 -8.21
CA VAL A 31 0.55 31.15 -9.46
C VAL A 31 -0.94 31.04 -9.21
N ASP A 32 -1.73 31.57 -10.14
CA ASP A 32 -3.18 31.41 -10.13
C ASP A 32 -3.55 30.07 -10.78
N LEU A 33 -4.08 29.16 -9.96
CA LEU A 33 -4.54 27.82 -10.37
C LEU A 33 -6.06 27.70 -10.38
N SER A 34 -6.80 28.81 -10.29
CA SER A 34 -8.27 28.82 -10.24
C SER A 34 -8.94 28.17 -11.46
N LYS A 35 -8.23 28.10 -12.60
CA LYS A 35 -8.70 27.47 -13.84
C LYS A 35 -8.47 25.97 -13.90
N MET A 36 -7.86 25.37 -12.88
CA MET A 36 -7.66 23.93 -12.82
C MET A 36 -9.00 23.22 -12.59
N SER A 37 -9.20 22.08 -13.26
CA SER A 37 -10.44 21.29 -13.20
C SER A 37 -10.11 19.81 -12.99
N ASP A 38 -11.03 19.09 -12.35
CA ASP A 38 -10.93 17.64 -12.14
C ASP A 38 -11.38 16.84 -13.37
N GLU A 39 -12.14 17.47 -14.25
CA GLU A 39 -12.67 16.91 -15.49
C GLU A 39 -11.65 16.97 -16.64
N SER A 40 -10.70 17.91 -16.58
CA SER A 40 -9.69 18.12 -17.62
C SER A 40 -8.25 17.98 -17.08
N PRO A 41 -7.34 17.32 -17.82
CA PRO A 41 -5.92 17.35 -17.49
C PRO A 41 -5.24 18.64 -17.96
N PHE A 42 -5.93 19.48 -18.74
CA PHE A 42 -5.37 20.70 -19.31
C PHE A 42 -5.99 21.94 -18.67
N PHE A 43 -5.16 22.90 -18.33
CA PHE A 43 -5.59 24.22 -17.91
C PHE A 43 -4.53 25.27 -18.23
N VAL A 44 -4.98 26.53 -18.37
CA VAL A 44 -4.12 27.65 -18.72
C VAL A 44 -3.73 28.43 -17.46
N VAL A 45 -2.44 28.73 -17.31
CA VAL A 45 -1.87 29.57 -16.25
C VAL A 45 -1.13 30.75 -16.86
N GLN A 46 -1.04 31.85 -16.10
CA GLN A 46 -0.25 33.02 -16.47
C GLN A 46 1.02 33.08 -15.65
N LEU A 47 2.17 33.17 -16.32
CA LEU A 47 3.49 33.26 -15.69
C LEU A 47 4.31 34.39 -16.32
N GLU A 48 5.37 34.85 -15.66
CA GLU A 48 6.16 35.97 -16.16
C GLU A 48 6.98 35.58 -17.39
N ASP A 49 7.60 34.40 -17.36
CA ASP A 49 8.52 33.94 -18.40
C ASP A 49 8.65 32.40 -18.45
N ASP A 50 9.41 31.91 -19.43
CA ASP A 50 9.65 30.48 -19.66
C ASP A 50 10.42 29.84 -18.51
N ARG A 51 11.18 30.64 -17.73
CA ARG A 51 11.93 30.15 -16.57
C ARG A 51 10.98 29.80 -15.44
N GLN A 52 9.99 30.65 -15.12
CA GLN A 52 8.95 30.33 -14.14
C GLN A 52 8.13 29.11 -14.58
N ALA A 53 7.77 29.04 -15.86
CA ALA A 53 7.08 27.87 -16.42
C ALA A 53 7.88 26.57 -16.22
N ALA A 54 9.17 26.58 -16.54
CA ALA A 54 10.05 25.44 -16.30
C ALA A 54 10.16 25.11 -14.80
N GLN A 55 10.38 26.11 -13.95
CA GLN A 55 10.48 25.95 -12.49
C GLN A 55 9.23 25.33 -11.88
N LEU A 56 8.03 25.73 -12.33
CA LEU A 56 6.76 25.22 -11.82
C LEU A 56 6.60 23.71 -12.03
N ILE A 57 7.07 23.19 -13.17
CA ILE A 57 6.72 21.85 -13.63
C ILE A 57 7.88 20.87 -13.62
N ARG A 58 9.13 21.34 -13.71
CA ARG A 58 10.32 20.48 -13.80
C ARG A 58 10.34 19.41 -12.72
N ARG A 59 10.01 19.75 -11.48
CA ARG A 59 10.03 18.83 -10.33
C ARG A 59 8.68 18.16 -10.04
N SER A 60 7.63 18.58 -10.74
CA SER A 60 6.27 18.07 -10.50
C SER A 60 6.18 16.57 -10.76
N VAL A 61 5.44 15.88 -9.89
CA VAL A 61 5.10 14.47 -9.99
C VAL A 61 3.68 14.28 -10.51
N LEU A 62 2.75 15.21 -10.23
CA LEU A 62 1.36 15.14 -10.66
C LEU A 62 1.08 15.93 -11.95
N SER A 63 2.09 16.57 -12.53
CA SER A 63 2.05 17.13 -13.89
C SER A 63 2.84 16.26 -14.86
N LYS A 64 2.64 16.49 -16.16
CA LYS A 64 3.36 15.84 -17.26
C LYS A 64 4.25 16.80 -18.03
N ALA A 65 3.75 17.98 -18.40
CA ALA A 65 4.52 18.99 -19.14
C ALA A 65 3.84 20.37 -19.09
N ILE A 66 4.55 21.39 -19.57
CA ILE A 66 4.02 22.75 -19.76
C ILE A 66 4.46 23.33 -21.10
N TYR A 67 3.53 24.04 -21.73
CA TYR A 67 3.66 24.58 -23.09
C TYR A 67 3.38 26.07 -23.08
N GLU A 68 4.19 26.87 -23.76
CA GLU A 68 3.82 28.25 -24.09
C GLU A 68 2.66 28.19 -25.08
N LEU A 69 1.51 28.75 -24.70
CA LEU A 69 0.27 28.62 -25.44
C LEU A 69 0.28 29.57 -26.64
N TRP A 70 0.24 28.99 -27.84
CA TRP A 70 0.23 29.73 -29.10
C TRP A 70 -1.17 29.83 -29.71
N GLY A 71 -2.09 28.97 -29.32
CA GLY A 71 -3.49 29.11 -29.67
C GLY A 71 -4.35 27.98 -29.10
N GLN A 72 -5.65 28.20 -29.05
CA GLN A 72 -6.66 27.26 -28.58
C GLN A 72 -7.93 27.35 -29.42
N GLY A 73 -8.71 26.27 -29.48
CA GLY A 73 -10.00 26.25 -30.17
C GLY A 73 -10.80 24.99 -29.87
N THR A 74 -12.10 25.03 -30.15
CA THR A 74 -12.99 23.84 -30.08
C THR A 74 -13.01 23.07 -31.39
N THR A 75 -12.63 23.72 -32.49
CA THR A 75 -12.44 23.10 -33.80
C THR A 75 -11.03 23.38 -34.32
N LEU A 76 -10.57 22.57 -35.28
CA LEU A 76 -9.28 22.78 -35.92
C LEU A 76 -9.21 24.13 -36.65
N GLU A 77 -10.34 24.58 -37.22
CA GLU A 77 -10.43 25.90 -37.87
C GLU A 77 -10.26 27.04 -36.86
N ASP A 78 -10.91 26.95 -35.69
CA ASP A 78 -10.78 27.95 -34.63
C ASP A 78 -9.36 27.98 -34.06
N LEU A 79 -8.75 26.81 -33.87
CA LEU A 79 -7.35 26.71 -33.45
C LEU A 79 -6.43 27.40 -34.46
N HIS A 80 -6.60 27.14 -35.76
CA HIS A 80 -5.79 27.79 -36.80
C HIS A 80 -5.94 29.31 -36.78
N LYS A 81 -7.17 29.83 -36.64
CA LYS A 81 -7.43 31.29 -36.53
C LYS A 81 -6.71 31.90 -35.34
N ASP A 82 -6.81 31.28 -34.16
CA ASP A 82 -6.17 31.79 -32.94
C ASP A 82 -4.64 31.71 -33.02
N VAL A 83 -4.09 30.61 -33.56
CA VAL A 83 -2.64 30.47 -33.78
C VAL A 83 -2.15 31.53 -34.77
N GLN A 84 -2.83 31.78 -35.87
CA GLN A 84 -2.42 32.83 -36.82
C GLN A 84 -2.42 34.22 -36.17
N ALA A 85 -3.42 34.52 -35.33
CA ALA A 85 -3.49 35.79 -34.61
C ALA A 85 -2.33 35.97 -33.63
N ARG A 86 -1.92 34.92 -32.91
CA ARG A 86 -0.90 34.99 -31.85
C ARG A 86 0.53 34.71 -32.33
N SER A 87 0.71 33.92 -33.38
CA SER A 87 2.04 33.45 -33.83
C SER A 87 2.82 34.44 -34.69
N THR A 88 2.20 35.56 -35.10
CA THR A 88 2.84 36.56 -35.97
C THR A 88 4.16 37.09 -35.39
N GLU A 89 4.22 37.28 -34.06
CA GLU A 89 5.43 37.74 -33.37
C GLU A 89 6.30 36.57 -32.85
N LEU A 90 5.71 35.39 -32.63
CA LEU A 90 6.37 34.23 -32.01
C LEU A 90 7.11 33.34 -33.01
N ALA A 91 6.49 33.06 -34.16
CA ALA A 91 7.04 32.16 -35.18
C ALA A 91 8.41 32.62 -35.72
N PRO A 92 8.66 33.93 -35.96
CA PRO A 92 9.97 34.40 -36.42
C PRO A 92 11.12 34.09 -35.46
N LEU A 93 10.86 34.04 -34.14
CA LEU A 93 11.89 33.79 -33.11
C LEU A 93 12.51 32.39 -33.23
N TYR A 94 11.72 31.42 -33.72
CA TYR A 94 12.11 30.01 -33.80
C TYR A 94 12.23 29.52 -35.24
N LYS A 95 12.19 30.42 -36.22
CA LYS A 95 12.10 30.09 -37.65
C LYS A 95 13.22 29.16 -38.13
N GLN A 96 14.43 29.35 -37.63
CA GLN A 96 15.62 28.57 -38.01
C GLN A 96 15.96 27.44 -37.03
N SER A 97 15.24 27.32 -35.91
CA SER A 97 15.48 26.29 -34.90
C SER A 97 15.18 24.90 -35.45
N SER A 98 15.98 23.90 -35.11
CA SER A 98 15.59 22.51 -35.38
C SER A 98 14.34 22.17 -34.57
N PHE A 99 13.39 21.46 -35.17
CA PHE A 99 12.10 21.25 -34.53
C PHE A 99 11.51 19.86 -34.76
N LYS A 100 10.55 19.49 -33.91
CA LYS A 100 9.62 18.39 -34.17
C LYS A 100 8.20 18.79 -33.76
N PHE A 101 7.23 18.09 -34.31
CA PHE A 101 5.85 18.14 -33.86
C PHE A 101 5.49 16.87 -33.11
N ASP A 102 4.81 17.04 -31.97
CA ASP A 102 4.20 15.97 -31.20
C ASP A 102 2.68 16.14 -31.18
N ILE A 103 1.96 15.03 -30.99
CA ILE A 103 0.52 15.04 -30.76
C ILE A 103 0.27 14.40 -29.39
N VAL A 104 -0.39 15.16 -28.52
CA VAL A 104 -0.80 14.69 -27.19
C VAL A 104 -2.32 14.56 -27.22
N SER A 105 -2.81 13.32 -27.18
CA SER A 105 -4.24 13.06 -27.16
C SER A 105 -4.67 12.56 -25.79
N TYR A 106 -5.60 13.26 -25.15
CA TYR A 106 -6.26 12.85 -23.92
C TYR A 106 -7.62 12.25 -24.25
N GLN A 107 -7.88 11.04 -23.75
CA GLN A 107 -9.11 10.28 -24.02
C GLN A 107 -9.41 10.04 -25.51
N GLY A 108 -8.46 10.30 -26.41
CA GLY A 108 -8.62 10.09 -27.85
C GLY A 108 -7.91 8.83 -28.36
N SER A 109 -8.33 8.40 -29.54
CA SER A 109 -7.70 7.27 -30.26
C SER A 109 -6.37 7.67 -30.89
N ARG A 110 -5.44 6.71 -30.97
CA ARG A 110 -4.15 6.93 -31.64
C ARG A 110 -4.36 7.23 -33.13
N LYS A 111 -3.90 8.41 -33.57
CA LYS A 111 -3.91 8.79 -34.98
C LYS A 111 -2.94 7.96 -35.80
N THR A 112 -3.35 7.60 -37.02
CA THR A 112 -2.47 6.98 -38.03
C THR A 112 -1.39 7.96 -38.49
N ARG A 113 -0.27 7.44 -39.00
CA ARG A 113 0.82 8.30 -39.48
C ARG A 113 0.39 9.28 -40.59
N ALA A 114 -0.53 8.86 -41.46
CA ALA A 114 -1.10 9.72 -42.49
C ALA A 114 -1.91 10.88 -41.89
N GLN A 115 -2.77 10.60 -40.89
CA GLN A 115 -3.52 11.64 -40.18
C GLN A 115 -2.61 12.60 -39.40
N GLN A 116 -1.55 12.08 -38.78
CA GLN A 116 -0.56 12.91 -38.08
C GLN A 116 0.14 13.87 -39.05
N LEU A 117 0.61 13.36 -40.20
CA LEU A 117 1.26 14.18 -41.23
C LEU A 117 0.33 15.26 -41.78
N ALA A 118 -0.91 14.90 -42.13
CA ALA A 118 -1.90 15.86 -42.61
C ALA A 118 -2.17 16.96 -41.58
N LEU A 119 -2.24 16.60 -40.29
CA LEU A 119 -2.40 17.56 -39.21
C LEU A 119 -1.17 18.45 -39.03
N PHE A 120 0.06 17.95 -39.22
CA PHE A 120 1.26 18.80 -39.18
C PHE A 120 1.34 19.76 -40.36
N GLU A 121 1.01 19.27 -41.57
CA GLU A 121 1.00 20.08 -42.80
C GLU A 121 -0.04 21.21 -42.75
N SER A 122 -1.12 21.05 -41.98
CA SER A 122 -2.11 22.12 -41.81
C SER A 122 -1.54 23.35 -41.07
N PHE A 123 -0.43 23.21 -40.34
CA PHE A 123 0.31 24.32 -39.70
C PHE A 123 1.44 24.90 -40.56
N SER A 124 1.51 24.56 -41.86
CA SER A 124 2.55 25.03 -42.78
C SER A 124 2.68 26.56 -42.88
N TYR A 125 1.62 27.31 -42.55
CA TYR A 125 1.65 28.78 -42.50
C TYR A 125 2.59 29.35 -41.43
N LEU A 126 3.04 28.56 -40.44
CA LEU A 126 4.08 28.98 -39.48
C LEU A 126 5.45 29.16 -40.16
N ALA A 127 5.64 28.56 -41.35
CA ALA A 127 6.81 28.74 -42.21
C ALA A 127 8.16 28.53 -41.50
N PHE A 128 8.25 27.50 -40.65
CA PHE A 128 9.52 27.08 -40.05
C PHE A 128 10.47 26.53 -41.13
N GLU A 129 11.71 27.03 -41.13
CA GLU A 129 12.76 26.68 -42.10
C GLU A 129 13.86 25.78 -41.50
N GLY A 130 13.88 25.66 -40.17
CA GLY A 130 14.83 24.81 -39.46
C GLY A 130 14.69 23.32 -39.77
N LYS A 131 15.71 22.54 -39.43
CA LYS A 131 15.74 21.09 -39.73
C LYS A 131 14.75 20.32 -38.84
N ILE A 132 13.98 19.42 -39.44
CA ILE A 132 13.13 18.49 -38.68
C ILE A 132 14.02 17.45 -38.00
N GLN A 133 14.01 17.41 -36.65
CA GLN A 133 14.85 16.54 -35.86
C GLN A 133 14.04 15.77 -34.82
N MET A 134 13.90 14.45 -35.01
CA MET A 134 13.09 13.61 -34.12
C MET A 134 13.75 13.33 -32.76
N LYS A 135 15.09 13.38 -32.70
CA LYS A 135 15.88 13.11 -31.49
C LYS A 135 16.59 14.37 -31.04
N LYS A 136 16.20 14.93 -29.89
CA LYS A 136 16.76 16.17 -29.30
C LYS A 136 16.70 17.39 -30.25
N PRO A 137 15.50 17.82 -30.69
CA PRO A 137 15.36 19.10 -31.41
C PRO A 137 15.61 20.29 -30.48
N ASP A 138 15.85 21.47 -31.05
CA ASP A 138 15.88 22.73 -30.30
C ASP A 138 14.48 23.09 -29.77
N GLN A 139 13.44 22.85 -30.57
CA GLN A 139 12.04 23.13 -30.20
C GLN A 139 11.13 21.92 -30.44
N THR A 140 10.22 21.69 -29.49
CA THR A 140 9.11 20.73 -29.66
C THR A 140 7.82 21.51 -29.66
N PHE A 141 7.08 21.44 -30.77
CA PHE A 141 5.73 21.97 -30.87
C PHE A 141 4.74 20.84 -30.66
N ALA A 142 3.67 21.09 -29.92
CA ALA A 142 2.68 20.08 -29.60
C ALA A 142 1.29 20.54 -30.01
N ILE A 143 0.54 19.62 -30.60
CA ILE A 143 -0.90 19.73 -30.79
C ILE A 143 -1.53 18.88 -29.72
N LEU A 144 -2.25 19.52 -28.79
CA LEU A 144 -2.88 18.84 -27.67
C LEU A 144 -4.38 18.78 -27.91
N GLU A 145 -4.92 17.57 -27.82
CA GLU A 145 -6.31 17.27 -28.11
C GLU A 145 -6.95 16.67 -26.86
N SER A 146 -8.08 17.22 -26.44
CA SER A 146 -8.97 16.61 -25.46
C SER A 146 -10.20 16.06 -26.17
N TYR A 147 -10.63 14.88 -25.74
CA TYR A 147 -11.82 14.22 -26.24
C TYR A 147 -12.77 13.94 -25.08
N GLN A 148 -14.06 14.14 -25.28
CA GLN A 148 -15.08 13.58 -24.41
C GLN A 148 -15.29 12.09 -24.72
N ILE A 149 -15.59 11.30 -23.69
CA ILE A 149 -16.04 9.92 -23.86
C ILE A 149 -17.55 9.91 -24.09
N ILE A 150 -17.97 9.30 -25.20
CA ILE A 150 -19.38 9.05 -25.53
C ILE A 150 -19.61 7.54 -25.40
N GLY A 151 -20.35 7.13 -24.37
CA GLY A 151 -20.51 5.72 -24.02
C GLY A 151 -19.20 5.11 -23.53
N GLN A 152 -18.53 4.30 -24.35
CA GLN A 152 -17.23 3.69 -24.06
C GLN A 152 -16.13 4.07 -25.07
N ALA A 153 -16.45 4.94 -26.03
CA ALA A 153 -15.53 5.36 -27.08
C ALA A 153 -15.25 6.86 -27.00
N PRO A 154 -14.07 7.31 -27.46
CA PRO A 154 -13.81 8.73 -27.68
C PRO A 154 -14.81 9.32 -28.68
N ALA A 155 -15.19 10.58 -28.47
CA ALA A 155 -15.93 11.34 -29.46
C ALA A 155 -15.19 11.35 -30.83
N PRO A 156 -15.90 11.43 -31.96
CA PRO A 156 -15.27 11.42 -33.29
C PRO A 156 -14.29 12.58 -33.51
N SER A 157 -14.54 13.72 -32.84
CA SER A 157 -13.71 14.92 -32.88
C SER A 157 -13.36 15.37 -31.47
N PRO A 158 -12.19 16.01 -31.28
CA PRO A 158 -11.83 16.59 -30.00
C PRO A 158 -12.76 17.76 -29.66
N ASP A 159 -13.07 17.94 -28.39
CA ASP A 159 -13.87 19.06 -27.88
C ASP A 159 -13.01 20.28 -27.52
N GLN A 160 -11.71 20.06 -27.27
CA GLN A 160 -10.72 21.11 -27.06
C GLN A 160 -9.41 20.78 -27.76
N LEU A 161 -8.84 21.81 -28.39
CA LEU A 161 -7.60 21.77 -29.15
C LEU A 161 -6.68 22.90 -28.69
N TYR A 162 -5.41 22.58 -28.53
CA TYR A 162 -4.38 23.55 -28.19
C TYR A 162 -3.16 23.36 -29.09
N PHE A 163 -2.49 24.46 -29.39
CA PHE A 163 -1.19 24.46 -30.02
C PHE A 163 -0.20 25.23 -29.13
N GLY A 164 0.96 24.64 -28.87
CA GLY A 164 1.95 25.28 -28.03
C GLY A 164 3.36 24.76 -28.21
N ARG A 165 4.32 25.56 -27.75
CA ARG A 165 5.75 25.21 -27.72
C ARG A 165 6.09 24.63 -26.36
N GLN A 166 6.60 23.41 -26.32
CA GLN A 166 6.96 22.73 -25.08
C GLN A 166 8.11 23.47 -24.39
N ILE A 167 7.89 23.89 -23.14
CA ILE A 167 8.89 24.58 -22.33
C ILE A 167 9.67 23.59 -21.48
N GLU A 168 8.97 22.71 -20.78
CA GLU A 168 9.58 21.75 -19.87
C GLU A 168 8.69 20.52 -19.70
N THR A 169 9.35 19.39 -19.50
CA THR A 169 8.70 18.14 -19.09
C THR A 169 8.86 17.97 -17.59
N SER A 170 7.84 17.39 -16.97
CA SER A 170 7.86 17.09 -15.55
C SER A 170 8.85 15.97 -15.19
N GLU A 171 9.08 15.78 -13.91
CA GLU A 171 9.88 14.65 -13.43
C GLU A 171 9.19 13.32 -13.64
N ARG A 172 7.85 13.29 -13.51
CA ARG A 172 7.01 12.16 -13.91
C ARG A 172 7.30 11.71 -15.33
N SER A 173 7.27 12.63 -16.29
CA SER A 173 7.52 12.32 -17.70
C SER A 173 8.96 11.87 -17.98
N ARG A 174 9.90 12.12 -17.06
CA ARG A 174 11.29 11.67 -17.14
C ARG A 174 11.55 10.35 -16.42
N GLY A 175 10.51 9.68 -15.94
CA GLY A 175 10.60 8.31 -15.43
C GLY A 175 10.92 8.19 -13.94
N VAL A 176 10.55 9.19 -13.12
CA VAL A 176 10.84 9.19 -11.68
C VAL A 176 10.14 8.05 -10.94
N LEU A 177 8.95 7.64 -11.38
CA LEU A 177 8.19 6.56 -10.76
C LEU A 177 8.81 5.19 -11.04
N GLU A 178 9.25 4.98 -12.27
CA GLU A 178 9.93 3.76 -12.70
C GLU A 178 11.28 3.61 -11.99
N ARG A 179 11.95 4.73 -11.67
CA ARG A 179 13.16 4.75 -10.85
C ARG A 179 12.87 4.34 -9.40
N HIS A 180 11.83 4.92 -8.79
CA HIS A 180 11.51 4.76 -7.36
C HIS A 180 10.53 3.64 -7.02
N GLU A 181 10.14 2.85 -8.03
CA GLU A 181 9.29 1.67 -7.89
C GLU A 181 9.75 0.77 -6.74
N ILE A 182 8.81 0.44 -5.85
CA ILE A 182 9.09 -0.27 -4.59
C ILE A 182 9.73 -1.63 -4.87
N ALA A 183 9.25 -2.37 -5.87
CA ALA A 183 9.76 -3.69 -6.23
C ALA A 183 11.26 -3.69 -6.61
N LYS A 184 11.79 -2.54 -7.04
CA LYS A 184 13.21 -2.42 -7.39
C LYS A 184 14.07 -2.15 -6.15
N ARG A 185 13.52 -1.76 -5.00
CA ARG A 185 14.29 -1.34 -3.80
C ARG A 185 15.04 -2.53 -3.19
N PRO A 186 16.34 -2.39 -2.85
CA PRO A 186 17.08 -3.41 -2.11
C PRO A 186 16.43 -3.77 -0.77
N TYR A 187 15.91 -2.76 -0.08
CA TYR A 187 15.20 -2.90 1.17
C TYR A 187 13.81 -2.27 1.12
N TYR A 188 12.81 -3.10 1.39
CA TYR A 188 11.40 -2.74 1.54
C TYR A 188 10.74 -3.74 2.51
N GLY A 189 9.61 -3.34 3.07
CA GLY A 189 8.78 -4.10 3.99
C GLY A 189 7.28 -3.91 3.71
N THR A 190 6.44 -4.57 4.49
CA THR A 190 4.97 -4.53 4.39
C THR A 190 4.38 -3.15 4.68
N THR A 191 5.13 -2.30 5.40
CA THR A 191 4.79 -0.92 5.77
C THR A 191 5.46 0.13 4.86
N THR A 192 6.04 -0.28 3.72
CA THR A 192 6.68 0.66 2.79
C THR A 192 5.65 1.58 2.17
N PHE A 193 5.82 2.89 2.39
CA PHE A 193 4.94 3.90 1.82
C PHE A 193 5.10 4.03 0.30
N ASP A 194 4.00 4.36 -0.40
CA ASP A 194 3.94 4.55 -1.85
C ASP A 194 4.98 5.57 -2.37
N ALA A 195 5.64 5.22 -3.48
CA ALA A 195 6.73 6.03 -4.00
C ALA A 195 6.27 7.36 -4.61
N GLU A 196 5.13 7.38 -5.30
CA GLU A 196 4.59 8.58 -5.93
C GLU A 196 4.19 9.60 -4.87
N LEU A 197 3.40 9.17 -3.90
CA LEU A 197 2.94 10.03 -2.81
C LEU A 197 4.06 10.44 -1.85
N ALA A 198 5.12 9.65 -1.68
CA ALA A 198 6.30 10.07 -0.93
C ALA A 198 6.99 11.28 -1.59
N LEU A 199 7.16 11.23 -2.92
CA LEU A 199 7.74 12.35 -3.69
C LEU A 199 6.84 13.59 -3.64
N VAL A 200 5.52 13.42 -3.82
CA VAL A 200 4.54 14.51 -3.68
C VAL A 200 4.60 15.10 -2.27
N SER A 201 4.61 14.27 -1.22
CA SER A 201 4.70 14.74 0.17
C SER A 201 5.95 15.57 0.42
N CYS A 202 7.08 15.20 -0.20
CA CYS A 202 8.33 15.97 -0.12
C CYS A 202 8.28 17.29 -0.91
N ASN A 203 7.58 17.33 -2.05
CA ASN A 203 7.30 18.60 -2.75
C ASN A 203 6.45 19.53 -1.88
N LEU A 204 5.41 18.99 -1.23
CA LEU A 204 4.54 19.73 -0.29
C LEU A 204 5.32 20.17 0.95
N ALA A 205 6.27 19.38 1.43
CA ALA A 205 7.17 19.75 2.52
C ALA A 205 8.24 20.77 2.14
N LYS A 206 8.37 21.11 0.85
CA LYS A 206 9.41 22.00 0.31
C LYS A 206 10.83 21.50 0.60
N THR A 207 11.06 20.19 0.52
CA THR A 207 12.41 19.65 0.61
C THR A 207 13.28 20.27 -0.50
N ALA A 208 14.54 20.60 -0.22
CA ALA A 208 15.42 21.22 -1.20
C ALA A 208 16.89 20.87 -0.91
N PRO A 209 17.81 21.11 -1.87
CA PRO A 209 19.23 20.94 -1.63
C PRO A 209 19.72 21.73 -0.42
N GLY A 210 20.44 21.06 0.49
CA GLY A 210 20.95 21.66 1.72
C GLY A 210 19.98 21.71 2.89
N HIS A 211 18.70 21.32 2.70
CA HIS A 211 17.76 21.18 3.80
C HIS A 211 18.07 19.94 4.66
N LEU A 212 17.86 20.07 5.96
CA LEU A 212 17.86 18.96 6.93
C LEU A 212 16.42 18.48 7.16
N ILE A 213 16.13 17.26 6.73
CA ILE A 213 14.78 16.67 6.78
C ILE A 213 14.75 15.57 7.82
N TYR A 214 13.66 15.53 8.60
CA TYR A 214 13.45 14.52 9.63
C TYR A 214 12.17 13.73 9.41
N ASP A 215 12.30 12.41 9.51
CA ASP A 215 11.19 11.46 9.55
C ASP A 215 11.18 10.75 10.93
N PRO A 216 10.31 11.16 11.87
CA PRO A 216 10.24 10.54 13.19
C PRO A 216 9.80 9.07 13.21
N PHE A 217 9.26 8.55 12.10
CA PHE A 217 8.70 7.21 11.97
C PHE A 217 9.21 6.57 10.67
N VAL A 218 10.53 6.53 10.51
CA VAL A 218 11.18 6.34 9.21
C VAL A 218 10.90 4.98 8.57
N GLY A 219 10.70 3.92 9.38
CA GLY A 219 10.48 2.56 8.92
C GLY A 219 11.49 2.14 7.85
N THR A 220 11.00 1.88 6.63
CA THR A 220 11.82 1.46 5.47
C THR A 220 12.40 2.63 4.65
N GLY A 221 12.11 3.88 5.03
CA GLY A 221 12.74 5.09 4.52
C GLY A 221 12.12 5.70 3.27
N SER A 222 10.82 5.51 3.00
CA SER A 222 10.18 6.08 1.81
C SER A 222 10.30 7.61 1.71
N PHE A 223 10.03 8.35 2.78
CA PHE A 223 10.16 9.82 2.77
C PHE A 223 11.61 10.27 2.80
N ALA A 224 12.48 9.58 3.54
CA ALA A 224 13.92 9.86 3.54
C ALA A 224 14.52 9.69 2.12
N LEU A 225 14.16 8.64 1.39
CA LEU A 225 14.62 8.45 0.00
C LEU A 225 14.06 9.52 -0.95
N ALA A 226 12.79 9.91 -0.79
CA ALA A 226 12.17 10.95 -1.59
C ALA A 226 12.78 12.34 -1.31
N ALA A 227 13.06 12.67 -0.05
CA ALA A 227 13.73 13.91 0.33
C ALA A 227 15.17 13.97 -0.18
N ALA A 228 15.91 12.86 -0.09
CA ALA A 228 17.27 12.75 -0.62
C ALA A 228 17.31 12.83 -2.15
N HIS A 229 16.30 12.29 -2.84
CA HIS A 229 16.14 12.48 -4.30
C HIS A 229 16.04 13.97 -4.67
N TYR A 230 15.50 14.79 -3.79
CA TYR A 230 15.44 16.25 -3.93
C TYR A 230 16.63 17.01 -3.33
N GLY A 231 17.70 16.31 -2.97
CA GLY A 231 18.97 16.89 -2.54
C GLY A 231 19.07 17.20 -1.05
N SER A 232 18.07 16.83 -0.25
CA SER A 232 18.07 17.10 1.19
C SER A 232 18.88 16.06 1.98
N LEU A 233 19.52 16.48 3.07
CA LEU A 233 20.16 15.60 4.04
C LEU A 233 19.08 15.04 4.97
N THR A 234 19.01 13.72 5.10
CA THR A 234 17.88 13.07 5.80
C THR A 234 18.31 12.35 7.06
N TYR A 235 17.60 12.59 8.15
CA TYR A 235 17.64 11.80 9.38
C TYR A 235 16.30 11.13 9.60
N GLY A 236 16.32 9.93 10.14
CA GLY A 236 15.09 9.22 10.50
C GLY A 236 15.23 8.53 11.84
N THR A 237 14.12 8.35 12.54
CA THR A 237 14.09 7.53 13.75
C THR A 237 12.98 6.51 13.68
N ASP A 238 13.15 5.40 14.38
CA ASP A 238 12.10 4.41 14.58
C ASP A 238 12.30 3.74 15.94
N ILE A 239 11.20 3.38 16.60
CA ILE A 239 11.27 2.66 17.89
C ILE A 239 11.50 1.15 17.69
N ASP A 240 11.28 0.64 16.47
CA ASP A 240 11.62 -0.73 16.10
C ASP A 240 12.99 -0.81 15.41
N PHE A 241 13.98 -1.27 16.16
CA PHE A 241 15.32 -1.53 15.64
C PHE A 241 15.33 -2.52 14.45
N ARG A 242 14.35 -3.43 14.35
CA ARG A 242 14.28 -4.40 13.24
C ARG A 242 14.06 -3.71 11.90
N ALA A 243 13.21 -2.68 11.87
CA ALA A 243 12.99 -1.86 10.67
C ALA A 243 14.28 -1.14 10.24
N LEU A 244 15.07 -0.65 11.21
CA LEU A 244 16.32 0.05 10.93
C LEU A 244 17.47 -0.89 10.52
N LYS A 245 17.58 -2.05 11.20
CA LYS A 245 18.58 -3.09 10.93
C LYS A 245 18.43 -3.67 9.53
N GLY A 246 17.19 -3.80 9.06
CA GLY A 246 16.85 -4.38 7.77
C GLY A 246 17.05 -5.89 7.70
N LYS A 247 17.06 -6.44 6.48
CA LYS A 247 17.16 -7.88 6.19
C LYS A 247 18.58 -8.31 5.81
N GLY A 248 19.56 -7.81 6.57
CA GLY A 248 20.98 -8.10 6.38
C GLY A 248 21.78 -6.93 5.78
N PRO A 249 23.10 -7.14 5.56
CA PRO A 249 24.03 -6.05 5.26
C PRO A 249 23.77 -5.35 3.93
N ASP A 250 23.19 -6.04 2.95
CA ASP A 250 22.86 -5.53 1.62
C ASP A 250 21.36 -5.19 1.46
N ARG A 251 20.58 -5.26 2.54
CA ARG A 251 19.14 -5.00 2.55
C ARG A 251 18.76 -4.13 3.75
N ARG A 252 19.22 -2.88 3.74
CA ARG A 252 18.92 -1.84 4.76
C ARG A 252 18.80 -0.46 4.14
N LEU A 253 18.37 0.56 4.88
CA LEU A 253 18.17 1.92 4.34
C LEU A 253 19.42 2.45 3.63
N ALA A 254 20.61 2.34 4.24
CA ALA A 254 21.86 2.78 3.61
C ALA A 254 22.10 2.17 2.22
N THR A 255 21.65 0.93 1.98
CA THR A 255 21.77 0.25 0.67
C THR A 255 20.79 0.82 -0.36
N ASN A 256 19.61 1.27 0.07
CA ASN A 256 18.69 2.00 -0.78
C ASN A 256 19.35 3.32 -1.24
N PHE A 257 19.89 4.12 -0.32
CA PHE A 257 20.58 5.37 -0.67
C PHE A 257 21.76 5.15 -1.62
N LYS A 258 22.54 4.06 -1.41
CA LYS A 258 23.60 3.66 -2.33
C LYS A 258 23.08 3.36 -3.73
N LYS A 259 22.00 2.58 -3.85
CA LYS A 259 21.38 2.26 -5.14
C LYS A 259 20.94 3.53 -5.89
N TYR A 260 20.37 4.51 -5.18
CA TYR A 260 19.87 5.73 -5.80
C TYR A 260 20.93 6.79 -6.07
N GLY A 261 22.18 6.55 -5.67
CA GLY A 261 23.28 7.50 -5.81
C GLY A 261 23.20 8.67 -4.83
N THR A 262 22.53 8.48 -3.69
CA THR A 262 22.26 9.52 -2.69
C THR A 262 22.92 9.23 -1.33
N SER A 263 23.92 8.34 -1.26
CA SER A 263 24.60 7.98 0.00
C SER A 263 25.16 9.17 0.78
N ASN A 264 25.59 10.23 0.10
CA ASN A 264 26.08 11.47 0.72
C ASN A 264 24.98 12.31 1.39
N LEU A 265 23.71 11.97 1.15
CA LEU A 265 22.51 12.61 1.72
C LEU A 265 21.86 11.73 2.80
N PHE A 266 22.42 10.54 3.05
CA PHE A 266 22.03 9.71 4.17
C PHE A 266 22.74 10.22 5.44
N GLY A 267 22.00 10.94 6.29
CA GLY A 267 22.51 11.43 7.57
C GLY A 267 22.75 10.28 8.54
N ASP A 268 21.66 9.76 9.11
CA ASP A 268 21.64 8.48 9.82
C ASP A 268 20.18 8.06 10.10
N VAL A 269 20.00 6.81 10.56
CA VAL A 269 18.75 6.39 11.22
C VAL A 269 18.98 5.84 12.61
N LEU A 270 18.19 6.30 13.58
CA LEU A 270 18.40 6.00 14.99
C LEU A 270 17.23 5.21 15.60
N CYS A 271 17.55 4.18 16.37
CA CYS A 271 16.55 3.50 17.20
C CYS A 271 16.19 4.42 18.36
N MET A 272 14.98 4.98 18.36
CA MET A 272 14.60 6.04 19.28
C MET A 272 13.09 6.12 19.43
N ASP A 273 12.63 6.33 20.66
CA ASP A 273 11.27 6.76 20.92
C ASP A 273 11.12 8.24 20.58
N PHE A 274 10.21 8.54 19.65
CA PHE A 274 9.93 9.91 19.22
C PHE A 274 9.53 10.84 20.40
N THR A 275 8.74 10.31 21.34
CA THR A 275 8.25 11.08 22.50
C THR A 275 9.38 11.46 23.47
N HIS A 276 10.50 10.74 23.41
CA HIS A 276 11.70 10.97 24.22
C HIS A 276 12.95 11.05 23.33
N ASN A 277 12.94 12.00 22.39
CA ASN A 277 14.01 12.14 21.41
C ASN A 277 15.36 12.59 22.02
N ALA A 278 16.46 12.04 21.50
CA ALA A 278 17.83 12.31 21.94
C ALA A 278 18.48 13.52 21.23
N PHE A 279 17.74 14.25 20.40
CA PHE A 279 18.28 15.42 19.70
C PHE A 279 18.46 16.59 20.66
N ARG A 280 19.54 17.36 20.46
CA ARG A 280 19.74 18.62 21.20
C ARG A 280 18.53 19.53 21.01
N SER A 281 18.11 20.23 22.05
CA SER A 281 16.89 21.07 22.07
C SER A 281 16.92 22.24 21.07
N ASP A 282 18.10 22.67 20.64
CA ASP A 282 18.32 23.74 19.68
C ASP A 282 18.38 23.27 18.23
N LEU A 283 18.49 21.96 17.96
CA LEU A 283 18.50 21.42 16.61
C LEU A 283 17.18 21.73 15.90
N LYS A 284 17.28 22.30 14.71
CA LYS A 284 16.15 22.62 13.82
C LYS A 284 16.18 21.72 12.60
N PHE A 285 14.99 21.43 12.07
CA PHE A 285 14.78 20.71 10.82
C PHE A 285 14.03 21.62 9.86
N ASP A 286 14.45 21.69 8.60
CA ASP A 286 13.81 22.57 7.61
C ASP A 286 12.40 22.10 7.26
N ALA A 287 12.19 20.77 7.26
CA ALA A 287 10.86 20.17 7.22
C ALA A 287 10.83 18.81 7.93
N ILE A 288 9.64 18.42 8.35
CA ILE A 288 9.34 17.11 8.94
C ILE A 288 8.33 16.43 8.04
N VAL A 289 8.62 15.19 7.61
CA VAL A 289 7.75 14.40 6.72
C VAL A 289 7.67 12.98 7.24
N CYS A 290 6.47 12.49 7.53
CA CYS A 290 6.32 11.15 8.11
C CYS A 290 4.94 10.51 7.88
N ASP A 291 4.88 9.21 8.16
CA ASP A 291 3.64 8.42 8.25
C ASP A 291 3.61 7.73 9.62
N PRO A 292 3.04 8.38 10.66
CA PRO A 292 2.96 7.81 12.00
C PRO A 292 2.21 6.47 12.03
N PRO A 293 2.52 5.56 12.97
CA PRO A 293 1.80 4.30 13.11
C PRO A 293 0.32 4.53 13.46
N TYR A 294 -0.60 3.87 12.73
CA TYR A 294 -2.05 4.06 12.89
C TYR A 294 -2.69 3.23 14.01
N GLY A 295 -1.96 2.28 14.61
CA GLY A 295 -2.51 1.39 15.65
C GLY A 295 -3.39 0.24 15.14
N VAL A 296 -3.50 0.01 13.81
CA VAL A 296 -4.39 -1.00 13.21
C VAL A 296 -3.72 -2.38 13.06
N ARG A 297 -2.44 -2.42 12.67
CA ARG A 297 -1.69 -3.68 12.46
C ARG A 297 -0.72 -4.01 13.60
N GLU A 298 -0.18 -2.98 14.22
CA GLU A 298 0.73 -3.06 15.35
C GLU A 298 0.27 -2.00 16.36
N GLY A 299 0.13 -2.38 17.64
CA GLY A 299 -0.22 -1.45 18.70
C GLY A 299 0.82 -0.32 18.77
N LEU A 300 0.36 0.92 18.82
CA LEU A 300 1.22 2.09 18.95
C LEU A 300 1.89 2.06 20.32
N LYS A 301 3.23 2.06 20.33
CA LYS A 301 4.05 1.85 21.53
C LYS A 301 5.04 2.99 21.73
N VAL A 302 5.26 3.34 23.00
CA VAL A 302 6.33 4.25 23.46
C VAL A 302 7.15 3.57 24.54
N CYS A 303 8.36 4.04 24.80
CA CYS A 303 9.17 3.53 25.90
C CYS A 303 8.47 3.81 27.24
N GLY A 304 8.41 2.79 28.09
CA GLY A 304 7.76 2.88 29.39
C GLY A 304 7.10 1.58 29.81
N THR A 305 6.39 1.63 30.93
CA THR A 305 5.64 0.50 31.47
C THR A 305 4.34 0.99 32.10
N ASP A 306 3.28 0.20 32.01
CA ASP A 306 2.02 0.44 32.73
C ASP A 306 2.03 -0.19 34.14
N ARG A 307 3.12 -0.88 34.50
CA ARG A 307 3.28 -1.59 35.79
C ARG A 307 4.43 -0.99 36.60
N GLU A 308 4.33 0.30 36.94
CA GLU A 308 5.40 1.05 37.61
C GLU A 308 5.95 0.33 38.86
N GLU A 309 5.07 -0.20 39.71
CA GLU A 309 5.42 -0.96 40.93
C GLU A 309 6.32 -2.17 40.65
N ARG A 310 6.17 -2.83 39.49
CA ARG A 310 6.97 -4.02 39.12
C ARG A 310 8.39 -3.64 38.68
N PHE A 311 8.60 -2.40 38.29
CA PHE A 311 9.87 -1.90 37.77
C PHE A 311 10.59 -0.96 38.73
N GLU A 312 9.95 -0.58 39.84
CA GLU A 312 10.58 0.20 40.91
C GLU A 312 11.86 -0.50 41.42
N GLY A 313 12.96 0.27 41.47
CA GLY A 313 14.27 -0.21 41.91
C GLY A 313 15.04 -1.03 40.87
N LYS A 314 14.42 -1.42 39.74
CA LYS A 314 15.13 -2.16 38.68
C LYS A 314 16.15 -1.34 37.92
N GLU A 315 16.02 -0.01 37.94
CA GLU A 315 17.04 0.91 37.44
C GLU A 315 18.38 0.75 38.18
N ASN A 316 18.36 0.24 39.42
CA ASN A 316 19.57 0.02 40.21
C ASN A 316 20.17 -1.38 40.02
N VAL A 317 19.60 -2.22 39.15
CA VAL A 317 20.14 -3.55 38.87
C VAL A 317 21.48 -3.41 38.15
N ILE A 318 22.53 -3.97 38.75
CA ILE A 318 23.87 -3.99 38.19
C ILE A 318 24.19 -5.42 37.75
N ILE A 319 24.60 -5.59 36.50
CA ILE A 319 25.02 -6.88 35.93
C ILE A 319 26.44 -6.71 35.40
N ASN A 320 27.39 -7.49 35.93
CA ASN A 320 28.82 -7.40 35.57
C ASN A 320 29.45 -6.02 35.81
N GLY A 321 29.02 -5.31 36.87
CA GLY A 321 29.58 -4.01 37.25
C GLY A 321 29.05 -2.81 36.46
N GLU A 322 28.11 -3.02 35.53
CA GLU A 322 27.40 -1.98 34.79
C GLU A 322 25.90 -2.03 35.10
N TYR A 323 25.24 -0.88 35.14
CA TYR A 323 23.78 -0.85 35.28
C TYR A 323 23.12 -1.57 34.10
N ALA A 324 22.12 -2.40 34.38
CA ALA A 324 21.45 -3.23 33.38
C ALA A 324 20.94 -2.41 32.19
N TYR A 325 20.42 -1.20 32.43
CA TYR A 325 19.89 -0.31 31.39
C TYR A 325 20.97 0.35 30.50
N LEU A 326 22.25 0.29 30.88
CA LEU A 326 23.37 0.79 30.08
C LEU A 326 23.97 -0.30 29.16
N ARG A 327 23.66 -1.57 29.43
CA ARG A 327 24.19 -2.67 28.64
C ARG A 327 23.67 -2.63 27.20
N ARG A 328 24.49 -3.11 26.27
CA ARG A 328 24.17 -3.13 24.83
C ARG A 328 23.01 -4.08 24.47
N ASP A 329 22.78 -5.10 25.27
CA ASP A 329 21.70 -6.08 25.10
C ASP A 329 20.41 -5.68 25.84
N PHE A 330 20.37 -4.49 26.44
CA PHE A 330 19.17 -3.99 27.10
C PHE A 330 18.08 -3.65 26.09
N ILE A 331 16.92 -4.28 26.26
CA ILE A 331 15.71 -3.97 25.50
C ILE A 331 14.82 -3.09 26.37
N GLN A 332 14.55 -1.87 25.90
CA GLN A 332 13.71 -0.94 26.64
C GLN A 332 12.27 -1.47 26.72
N PRO A 333 11.63 -1.45 27.92
CA PRO A 333 10.22 -1.80 28.04
C PRO A 333 9.38 -0.80 27.24
N LYS A 334 8.28 -1.30 26.68
CA LYS A 334 7.34 -0.53 25.86
C LYS A 334 5.95 -0.61 26.48
N LYS A 335 5.19 0.48 26.41
CA LYS A 335 3.78 0.54 26.79
C LYS A 335 2.93 1.03 25.63
N ASN A 336 1.64 0.74 25.69
CA ASN A 336 0.69 1.22 24.68
C ASN A 336 0.53 2.74 24.77
N TYR A 337 0.27 3.38 23.63
CA TYR A 337 0.12 4.82 23.55
C TYR A 337 -0.95 5.18 22.52
N SER A 338 -1.65 6.29 22.73
CA SER A 338 -2.74 6.71 21.84
C SER A 338 -2.19 7.45 20.62
N LEU A 339 -2.79 7.21 19.45
CA LEU A 339 -2.50 8.00 18.25
C LEU A 339 -2.77 9.48 18.48
N ASP A 340 -3.86 9.84 19.17
CA ASP A 340 -4.18 11.24 19.44
C ASP A 340 -3.09 11.93 20.27
N LEU A 341 -2.55 11.25 21.28
CA LEU A 341 -1.46 11.81 22.09
C LEU A 341 -0.18 11.96 21.25
N LEU A 342 0.14 10.96 20.42
CA LEU A 342 1.31 11.01 19.53
C LEU A 342 1.21 12.18 18.54
N LEU A 343 0.01 12.47 18.03
CA LEU A 343 -0.22 13.61 17.14
C LEU A 343 -0.03 14.95 17.86
N ASP A 344 -0.45 15.08 19.13
CA ASP A 344 -0.16 16.28 19.93
C ASP A 344 1.34 16.48 20.10
N ASP A 345 2.08 15.42 20.45
CA ASP A 345 3.54 15.45 20.57
C ASP A 345 4.22 15.83 19.26
N LEU A 346 3.71 15.32 18.12
CA LEU A 346 4.22 15.64 16.79
C LEU A 346 4.05 17.11 16.45
N LEU A 347 2.86 17.69 16.70
CA LEU A 347 2.61 19.10 16.46
C LEU A 347 3.44 19.98 17.40
N GLN A 348 3.57 19.60 18.68
CA GLN A 348 4.41 20.31 19.65
C GLN A 348 5.87 20.32 19.19
N PHE A 349 6.41 19.14 18.87
CA PHE A 349 7.78 18.99 18.36
C PHE A 349 8.02 19.83 17.11
N ALA A 350 7.11 19.78 16.13
CA ALA A 350 7.22 20.59 14.92
C ALA A 350 7.18 22.09 15.21
N SER A 351 6.32 22.53 16.14
CA SER A 351 6.23 23.94 16.55
C SER A 351 7.53 24.46 17.14
N GLU A 352 8.30 23.60 17.81
CA GLU A 352 9.59 23.94 18.41
C GLU A 352 10.72 23.84 17.39
N ARG A 353 10.75 22.77 16.59
CA ARG A 353 11.92 22.37 15.78
C ARG A 353 11.92 22.88 14.35
N LEU A 354 10.78 23.28 13.79
CA LEU A 354 10.78 23.91 12.46
C LEU A 354 11.29 25.36 12.53
N PRO A 355 11.91 25.91 11.48
CA PRO A 355 12.03 27.36 11.31
C PRO A 355 10.67 27.97 10.89
N VAL A 356 10.53 29.29 10.99
CA VAL A 356 9.36 29.98 10.43
C VAL A 356 9.32 29.74 8.92
N GLY A 357 8.16 29.34 8.40
CA GLY A 357 7.99 28.93 7.00
C GLY A 357 8.32 27.45 6.73
N GLY A 358 8.97 26.76 7.66
CA GLY A 358 9.18 25.31 7.61
C GLY A 358 7.86 24.56 7.70
N ARG A 359 7.81 23.35 7.12
CA ARG A 359 6.57 22.57 7.00
C ARG A 359 6.63 21.23 7.74
N LEU A 360 5.51 20.89 8.36
CA LEU A 360 5.22 19.55 8.86
C LEU A 360 4.22 18.91 7.89
N CYS A 361 4.57 17.75 7.34
CA CYS A 361 3.71 16.94 6.49
C CYS A 361 3.55 15.56 7.12
N PHE A 362 2.34 15.16 7.48
CA PHE A 362 2.13 13.78 7.93
C PHE A 362 0.82 13.20 7.44
N TRP A 363 0.82 11.87 7.32
CA TRP A 363 -0.33 11.08 6.92
C TRP A 363 -1.10 10.59 8.16
N MET A 364 -2.42 10.62 8.11
CA MET A 364 -3.30 10.25 9.22
C MET A 364 -4.48 9.41 8.70
N PRO A 365 -4.86 8.31 9.38
CA PRO A 365 -6.00 7.50 8.98
C PRO A 365 -7.31 8.23 9.29
N VAL A 366 -8.34 7.93 8.51
CA VAL A 366 -9.70 8.40 8.71
C VAL A 366 -10.64 7.22 8.52
N ALA A 367 -11.41 6.92 9.58
CA ALA A 367 -12.53 6.00 9.46
C ALA A 367 -13.61 6.70 8.61
N ASN A 368 -14.04 6.06 7.52
CA ASN A 368 -15.12 6.58 6.67
C ASN A 368 -16.51 6.24 7.24
N ASP A 369 -16.56 5.54 8.36
CA ASP A 369 -17.80 5.04 8.92
C ASP A 369 -18.53 6.18 9.65
N GLN A 370 -19.80 6.39 9.29
CA GLN A 370 -20.79 7.25 9.96
C GLN A 370 -20.78 8.77 9.66
N TYR A 371 -20.07 9.26 8.64
CA TYR A 371 -20.07 10.71 8.31
C TYR A 371 -19.67 11.63 9.49
N ILE A 372 -19.01 11.10 10.52
CA ILE A 372 -18.54 11.88 11.68
C ILE A 372 -17.33 12.71 11.22
N PRO A 373 -17.36 14.05 11.33
CA PRO A 373 -16.22 14.87 10.97
C PRO A 373 -15.03 14.57 11.88
N THR A 374 -14.01 13.90 11.36
CA THR A 374 -12.75 13.72 12.07
C THR A 374 -12.10 15.08 12.30
N LEU A 375 -12.02 15.52 13.56
CA LEU A 375 -11.23 16.67 13.95
C LEU A 375 -9.76 16.44 13.64
N VAL A 376 -9.22 17.39 12.89
CA VAL A 376 -7.82 17.46 12.55
C VAL A 376 -7.06 18.09 13.73
N PRO A 377 -5.91 17.55 14.16
CA PRO A 377 -5.10 18.17 15.21
C PRO A 377 -4.70 19.61 14.84
N GLN A 378 -4.69 20.53 15.80
CA GLN A 378 -4.32 21.92 15.56
C GLN A 378 -3.37 22.41 16.65
N HIS A 379 -2.51 23.36 16.32
CA HIS A 379 -1.57 23.95 17.26
C HIS A 379 -1.40 25.44 16.96
N GLU A 380 -1.41 26.28 18.00
CA GLU A 380 -1.42 27.76 17.91
C GLU A 380 -0.32 28.38 17.02
N LYS A 381 0.83 27.71 16.87
CA LYS A 381 1.99 28.16 16.05
C LYS A 381 2.06 27.53 14.66
N LEU A 382 1.16 26.61 14.33
CA LEU A 382 1.15 25.85 13.09
C LEU A 382 -0.15 26.15 12.34
N GLU A 383 -0.05 26.65 11.12
CA GLU A 383 -1.22 26.86 10.25
C GLU A 383 -1.39 25.65 9.34
N LEU A 384 -2.56 25.01 9.41
CA LEU A 384 -2.95 23.98 8.45
C LEU A 384 -3.22 24.63 7.09
N ILE A 385 -2.37 24.34 6.10
CA ILE A 385 -2.50 24.90 4.75
C ILE A 385 -3.07 23.90 3.75
N TYR A 386 -2.89 22.59 3.98
CA TYR A 386 -3.49 21.55 3.14
C TYR A 386 -4.05 20.40 3.98
N ASN A 387 -5.25 19.95 3.62
CA ASN A 387 -5.89 18.74 4.12
C ASN A 387 -6.34 17.92 2.91
N LEU A 388 -5.50 16.96 2.51
CA LEU A 388 -5.64 16.25 1.24
C LEU A 388 -6.07 14.80 1.50
N VAL A 389 -7.24 14.42 0.99
CA VAL A 389 -7.82 13.09 1.20
C VAL A 389 -7.36 12.13 0.11
N GLN A 390 -6.86 10.97 0.52
CA GLN A 390 -6.73 9.79 -0.32
C GLN A 390 -7.77 8.75 0.10
N GLU A 391 -8.71 8.48 -0.80
CA GLU A 391 -9.78 7.52 -0.57
C GLU A 391 -9.36 6.10 -0.95
N PHE A 392 -9.70 5.16 -0.08
CA PHE A 392 -9.74 3.72 -0.37
C PHE A 392 -11.17 3.21 -0.15
N ASN A 393 -11.43 1.96 -0.52
CA ASN A 393 -12.78 1.38 -0.48
C ASN A 393 -13.52 1.54 0.85
N LYS A 394 -12.83 1.21 1.95
CA LYS A 394 -13.43 1.10 3.28
C LYS A 394 -12.88 2.12 4.28
N TRP A 395 -11.88 2.90 3.88
CA TRP A 395 -11.21 3.87 4.74
C TRP A 395 -10.54 4.92 3.87
N SER A 396 -10.22 6.07 4.43
CA SER A 396 -9.39 7.06 3.77
C SER A 396 -8.20 7.41 4.65
N ARG A 397 -7.21 8.07 4.07
CA ARG A 397 -6.17 8.74 4.84
C ARG A 397 -6.01 10.16 4.34
N ARG A 398 -5.61 11.05 5.25
CA ARG A 398 -5.37 12.46 4.96
C ARG A 398 -3.89 12.76 5.04
N LEU A 399 -3.37 13.45 4.04
CA LEU A 399 -2.11 14.18 4.17
C LEU A 399 -2.43 15.56 4.72
N LEU A 400 -1.92 15.83 5.92
CA LEU A 400 -2.05 17.12 6.58
C LEU A 400 -0.72 17.86 6.45
N VAL A 401 -0.79 19.11 5.98
CA VAL A 401 0.38 19.96 5.81
C VAL A 401 0.21 21.23 6.61
N TYR A 402 1.12 21.43 7.55
CA TYR A 402 1.20 22.63 8.37
C TYR A 402 2.42 23.45 7.99
N VAL A 403 2.29 24.77 8.11
CA VAL A 403 3.43 25.70 8.05
C VAL A 403 3.62 26.35 9.41
N LYS A 404 4.87 26.41 9.88
CA LYS A 404 5.19 27.15 11.09
C LYS A 404 5.12 28.64 10.83
N ARG A 405 4.29 29.34 11.61
CA ARG A 405 4.14 30.78 11.54
C ARG A 405 4.98 31.49 12.61
N ASP A 406 5.13 32.80 12.45
CA ASP A 406 5.83 33.65 13.41
C ASP A 406 4.95 33.95 14.64
N ALA A 407 5.47 34.76 15.56
CA ALA A 407 4.77 35.13 16.78
C ALA A 407 3.51 36.00 16.56
N ASN A 408 3.27 36.51 15.34
CA ASN A 408 2.09 37.32 15.03
C ASN A 408 0.86 36.46 14.70
N TYR A 409 1.09 35.20 14.32
CA TYR A 409 0.02 34.25 14.07
C TYR A 409 -0.60 33.76 15.39
N LYS A 410 -1.93 33.73 15.43
CA LYS A 410 -2.71 33.27 16.59
C LYS A 410 -3.63 32.14 16.13
N GLY A 411 -3.07 30.95 15.98
CA GLY A 411 -3.84 29.75 15.66
C GLY A 411 -4.63 29.23 16.86
N ALA A 412 -5.55 28.30 16.60
CA ALA A 412 -6.17 27.52 17.65
C ALA A 412 -5.32 26.27 17.96
N THR A 413 -5.43 25.77 19.19
CA THR A 413 -4.92 24.45 19.57
C THR A 413 -6.13 23.56 19.81
N ILE A 414 -6.14 22.39 19.17
CA ILE A 414 -7.14 21.36 19.40
C ILE A 414 -6.37 20.16 19.91
N THR A 415 -6.61 19.77 21.15
CA THR A 415 -5.84 18.71 21.84
C THR A 415 -6.48 17.33 21.68
N SER A 416 -5.71 16.29 22.01
CA SER A 416 -6.18 14.91 22.13
C SER A 416 -7.41 14.74 23.02
N GLN A 417 -7.56 15.53 24.08
CA GLN A 417 -8.75 15.48 24.95
C GLN A 417 -10.01 15.90 24.20
N GLU A 418 -9.91 16.98 23.41
CA GLU A 418 -11.03 17.47 22.59
C GLU A 418 -11.31 16.53 21.42
N ARG A 419 -10.25 15.98 20.80
CA ARG A 419 -10.38 14.99 19.72
C ARG A 419 -10.96 13.68 20.21
N GLY A 420 -10.52 13.12 21.32
CA GLY A 420 -11.00 11.85 21.85
C GLY A 420 -12.48 11.85 22.27
N LEU A 421 -13.08 13.03 22.47
CA LEU A 421 -14.52 13.19 22.73
C LEU A 421 -15.37 13.16 21.45
N GLN A 422 -14.79 13.46 20.28
CA GLN A 422 -15.52 13.67 19.02
C GLN A 422 -15.08 12.73 17.89
N ASN A 423 -13.81 12.34 17.87
CA ASN A 423 -13.25 11.36 16.98
C ASN A 423 -13.40 9.98 17.65
N ASP A 424 -14.46 9.25 17.32
CA ASP A 424 -14.57 7.84 17.71
C ASP A 424 -13.63 7.03 16.80
N PHE A 425 -12.32 7.06 17.07
CA PHE A 425 -11.33 6.24 16.36
C PHE A 425 -11.35 4.76 16.82
N HIS A 426 -12.35 4.36 17.62
CA HIS A 426 -12.63 2.96 17.87
C HIS A 426 -13.21 2.32 16.60
N LEU A 427 -12.34 1.84 15.71
CA LEU A 427 -12.63 0.62 14.96
C LEU A 427 -13.08 -0.42 16.00
N GLU A 428 -14.34 -0.82 15.98
CA GLU A 428 -15.04 -1.60 17.00
C GLU A 428 -14.14 -2.51 17.84
N SER A 429 -13.67 -1.99 18.98
CA SER A 429 -13.31 -2.80 20.13
C SER A 429 -14.38 -2.55 21.18
N SER A 430 -15.38 -3.44 21.20
CA SER A 430 -16.45 -3.60 22.20
C SER A 430 -16.40 -2.62 23.39
N ARG A 431 -17.29 -1.61 23.40
CA ARG A 431 -17.54 -0.79 24.60
C ARG A 431 -18.03 -1.70 25.74
N SER A 432 -17.30 -1.69 26.85
CA SER A 432 -17.79 -2.17 28.14
C SER A 432 -18.99 -1.33 28.57
N SER A 433 -20.17 -1.95 28.71
CA SER A 433 -21.29 -1.37 29.44
C SER A 433 -21.50 -2.12 30.74
N SER A 434 -21.43 -1.38 31.85
CA SER A 434 -21.81 -1.83 33.17
C SER A 434 -23.33 -1.72 33.33
N THR A 435 -24.06 -2.84 33.32
CA THR A 435 -25.27 -3.02 34.14
C THR A 435 -25.66 -4.49 34.23
N SER A 436 -26.02 -4.87 35.44
CA SER A 436 -26.40 -6.20 35.91
C SER A 436 -27.67 -6.75 35.22
N SER A 437 -27.60 -7.93 34.62
CA SER A 437 -28.59 -9.02 34.79
C SER A 437 -28.24 -10.23 33.93
N SER A 438 -28.78 -11.37 34.35
CA SER A 438 -28.50 -12.77 34.03
C SER A 438 -28.53 -13.21 32.57
N LEU A 439 -27.58 -14.10 32.27
CA LEU A 439 -27.37 -15.01 31.13
C LEU A 439 -28.61 -15.40 30.30
N GLU A 440 -28.54 -15.15 28.99
CA GLU A 440 -28.97 -16.08 27.93
C GLU A 440 -27.99 -15.95 26.74
N LEU A 441 -27.41 -17.07 26.31
CA LEU A 441 -26.35 -17.15 25.30
C LEU A 441 -26.97 -17.66 23.99
N SER A 442 -27.18 -16.76 23.02
CA SER A 442 -27.60 -17.09 21.66
C SER A 442 -26.53 -16.70 20.64
N ALA A 443 -26.01 -17.74 19.98
CA ALA A 443 -25.26 -17.83 18.73
C ALA A 443 -24.58 -16.56 18.16
N LEU A 444 -23.26 -16.47 18.34
CA LEU A 444 -22.37 -15.54 17.61
C LEU A 444 -21.74 -16.21 16.40
N GLY A 445 -21.74 -15.46 15.28
CA GLY A 445 -21.27 -15.85 13.97
C GLY A 445 -19.76 -16.06 13.85
N HIS A 446 -19.39 -16.78 12.79
CA HIS A 446 -18.03 -17.15 12.44
C HIS A 446 -17.27 -15.95 11.87
N ASP A 447 -16.22 -15.49 12.56
CA ASP A 447 -15.04 -14.89 11.90
C ASP A 447 -13.77 -14.88 12.78
N SER A 448 -12.65 -15.22 12.11
CA SER A 448 -11.23 -15.02 12.44
C SER A 448 -10.69 -15.37 13.84
N TRP A 449 -10.30 -16.63 14.04
CA TRP A 449 -9.42 -17.07 15.15
C TRP A 449 -8.10 -17.66 14.63
N SER A 450 -6.99 -17.37 15.31
CA SER A 450 -5.65 -17.99 15.14
C SER A 450 -5.19 -18.52 16.50
N LEU A 451 -4.85 -19.81 16.55
CA LEU A 451 -4.44 -20.54 17.76
C LEU A 451 -2.94 -20.85 17.69
N THR A 452 -2.17 -20.54 18.74
CA THR A 452 -0.84 -21.13 18.97
C THR A 452 -0.51 -21.12 20.45
N LEU A 453 0.18 -22.17 20.93
CA LEU A 453 0.75 -22.43 22.26
C LEU A 453 -0.20 -22.91 23.37
N VAL A 454 0.24 -24.02 23.96
CA VAL A 454 -0.21 -24.67 25.20
C VAL A 454 0.84 -24.37 26.27
N TRP A 455 0.44 -23.79 27.39
CA TRP A 455 1.33 -23.57 28.54
C TRP A 455 0.92 -24.41 29.74
N ALA A 456 1.94 -24.91 30.44
CA ALA A 456 1.91 -25.62 31.72
C ALA A 456 2.75 -24.80 32.72
N GLU A 457 2.28 -24.59 33.95
CA GLU A 457 3.07 -23.89 34.97
C GLU A 457 4.34 -24.69 35.32
N ALA A 458 5.53 -24.10 35.16
CA ALA A 458 6.79 -24.74 35.56
C ALA A 458 7.87 -23.75 36.03
N GLU A 459 8.77 -24.22 36.90
CA GLU A 459 9.89 -23.45 37.47
C GLU A 459 11.12 -23.47 36.54
N VAL A 460 11.75 -22.30 36.36
CA VAL A 460 12.97 -22.14 35.53
C VAL A 460 14.21 -22.29 36.41
N SER A 461 15.07 -23.27 36.12
CA SER A 461 16.37 -23.42 36.79
C SER A 461 17.50 -22.74 36.00
N ASP A 462 18.14 -21.74 36.62
CA ASP A 462 19.38 -21.14 36.12
C ASP A 462 20.55 -22.10 36.37
N SER A 463 21.15 -22.66 35.31
CA SER A 463 22.49 -23.25 35.42
C SER A 463 23.38 -22.89 34.22
N LEU A 464 24.34 -21.99 34.46
CA LEU A 464 25.56 -21.90 33.67
C LEU A 464 26.62 -22.74 34.37
N SER A 465 27.20 -23.67 33.60
CA SER A 465 28.26 -24.57 33.99
C SER A 465 29.53 -23.80 34.40
N GLY A 466 29.97 -24.01 35.65
CA GLY A 466 31.25 -23.54 36.19
C GLY A 466 31.68 -24.43 37.35
N ALA A 467 32.94 -24.86 37.32
CA ALA A 467 33.54 -25.93 38.12
C ALA A 467 33.31 -25.90 39.65
N SER A 468 33.40 -27.11 40.23
CA SER A 468 33.14 -27.52 41.62
C SER A 468 34.00 -26.84 42.71
N TRP A 469 33.49 -26.84 43.97
CA TRP A 469 34.04 -27.54 45.15
C TRP A 469 33.34 -27.11 46.49
N THR A 470 32.72 -28.11 47.16
CA THR A 470 32.61 -28.46 48.61
C THR A 470 31.94 -27.60 49.73
N SER A 471 30.77 -28.12 50.20
CA SER A 471 30.29 -28.48 51.58
C SER A 471 30.35 -27.53 52.80
N ASP A 472 29.19 -27.18 53.42
CA ASP A 472 28.55 -27.89 54.57
C ASP A 472 27.43 -27.08 55.30
N SER A 473 26.23 -27.67 55.34
CA SER A 473 25.28 -27.85 56.49
C SER A 473 24.47 -26.70 57.18
N GLN A 474 23.13 -26.92 57.16
CA GLN A 474 22.04 -26.67 58.14
C GLN A 474 21.26 -25.32 58.26
N GLY A 475 19.92 -25.40 58.06
CA GLY A 475 18.93 -24.82 58.99
C GLY A 475 17.75 -23.99 58.42
N VAL A 476 16.57 -24.62 58.31
CA VAL A 476 15.22 -24.20 57.81
C VAL A 476 14.58 -22.94 58.45
N GLY A 477 13.76 -22.18 57.69
CA GLY A 477 12.71 -21.29 58.24
C GLY A 477 11.93 -20.34 57.31
N THR A 478 10.96 -20.87 56.53
CA THR A 478 9.64 -20.33 56.10
C THR A 478 9.46 -19.04 55.24
N SER A 479 8.76 -19.21 54.10
CA SER A 479 7.57 -18.46 53.61
C SER A 479 7.65 -18.05 52.13
N TRP A 480 6.90 -18.77 51.29
CA TRP A 480 6.73 -18.58 49.83
C TRP A 480 6.03 -17.28 49.42
N SER A 481 6.48 -16.69 48.30
CA SER A 481 5.58 -16.23 47.21
C SER A 481 6.32 -15.88 45.90
N SER A 482 5.81 -16.47 44.82
CA SER A 482 5.56 -15.93 43.47
C SER A 482 6.72 -15.48 42.57
N LYS A 483 7.06 -16.31 41.57
CA LYS A 483 7.68 -15.89 40.30
C LYS A 483 7.12 -16.73 39.14
N SER A 484 6.59 -16.06 38.11
CA SER A 484 6.94 -16.31 36.70
C SER A 484 6.33 -15.23 35.78
N GLN A 485 7.08 -14.88 34.73
CA GLN A 485 6.84 -13.76 33.81
C GLN A 485 6.52 -14.30 32.41
N LEU A 486 5.53 -13.70 31.73
CA LEU A 486 5.16 -13.96 30.32
C LEU A 486 6.19 -13.35 29.34
N VAL A 487 6.58 -14.12 28.33
CA VAL A 487 7.38 -13.71 27.15
C VAL A 487 6.57 -14.02 25.88
N GLU A 488 6.56 -13.07 24.94
CA GLU A 488 5.72 -13.00 23.75
C GLU A 488 6.52 -13.48 22.52
N GLY A 489 5.97 -14.41 21.73
CA GLY A 489 6.61 -14.96 20.52
C GLY A 489 5.61 -15.18 19.39
N ASP A 490 5.89 -14.62 18.21
CA ASP A 490 5.11 -14.81 16.98
C ASP A 490 5.26 -16.26 16.49
N GLY A 491 4.12 -16.92 16.23
CA GLY A 491 4.03 -18.38 16.18
C GLY A 491 4.80 -19.07 15.04
N LEU A 492 5.63 -20.06 15.40
CA LEU A 492 5.98 -21.27 14.64
C LEU A 492 6.41 -22.41 15.61
N THR A 493 6.61 -23.61 15.05
CA THR A 493 6.46 -24.96 15.63
C THR A 493 7.52 -25.47 16.64
N THR A 494 7.08 -26.23 17.64
CA THR A 494 7.90 -27.13 18.50
C THR A 494 8.24 -28.44 17.77
N VAL A 495 9.49 -28.93 17.87
CA VAL A 495 9.95 -30.22 17.33
C VAL A 495 10.56 -31.07 18.45
N LEU A 496 10.17 -32.36 18.54
CA LEU A 496 10.78 -33.36 19.41
C LEU A 496 11.97 -34.06 18.71
N GLN A 497 13.05 -34.30 19.44
CA GLN A 497 14.22 -35.05 18.96
C GLN A 497 14.04 -36.55 19.21
N ASP A 498 14.04 -37.35 18.14
CA ASP A 498 14.40 -38.77 18.21
C ASP A 498 15.71 -38.99 17.43
N GLY A 499 16.71 -39.52 18.12
CA GLY A 499 18.02 -39.82 17.55
C GLY A 499 18.09 -41.25 17.01
N LEU A 500 18.38 -41.42 15.73
CA LEU A 500 18.97 -42.64 15.18
C LEU A 500 20.04 -42.35 14.13
N LEU A 501 21.10 -43.17 14.21
CA LEU A 501 22.37 -43.12 13.49
C LEU A 501 22.32 -43.41 11.97
N GLY A 502 23.32 -42.83 11.27
CA GLY A 502 23.95 -43.39 10.06
C GLY A 502 23.50 -42.74 8.75
N THR A 503 24.32 -42.44 7.74
CA THR A 503 25.71 -42.73 7.43
C THR A 503 26.17 -41.82 6.28
N ALA A 504 27.43 -41.39 6.32
CA ALA A 504 28.37 -41.18 5.20
C ALA A 504 28.01 -40.25 4.03
N GLY A 505 28.93 -39.31 3.74
CA GLY A 505 29.04 -38.68 2.42
C GLY A 505 29.84 -37.38 2.40
N GLU A 506 31.16 -37.45 2.65
CA GLU A 506 32.08 -36.37 2.29
C GLU A 506 32.11 -36.15 0.78
N SER A 507 32.25 -34.89 0.34
CA SER A 507 33.12 -34.59 -0.80
C SER A 507 33.82 -33.25 -0.60
N GLN A 508 35.14 -33.30 -0.56
CA GLN A 508 36.06 -32.17 -0.52
C GLN A 508 36.44 -31.70 -1.93
N SER A 509 36.78 -30.40 -1.99
CA SER A 509 37.65 -29.71 -2.97
C SER A 509 37.05 -29.43 -4.35
N SER A 510 37.22 -28.24 -4.92
CA SER A 510 38.53 -27.69 -5.26
C SER A 510 38.58 -26.15 -5.31
N ASN A 511 39.79 -25.68 -5.04
CA ASN A 511 40.26 -24.31 -4.98
C ASN A 511 40.92 -23.94 -6.33
N SER A 512 40.62 -22.77 -6.88
CA SER A 512 41.47 -22.00 -7.80
C SER A 512 40.78 -20.64 -8.00
N GLY A 513 41.41 -19.46 -7.91
CA GLY A 513 42.80 -19.09 -8.05
C GLY A 513 42.83 -17.88 -8.99
N LEU A 514 43.01 -16.69 -8.39
CA LEU A 514 43.10 -15.34 -8.98
C LEU A 514 43.93 -15.23 -10.27
N TRP A 515 43.51 -14.34 -11.19
CA TRP A 515 44.38 -13.44 -11.98
C TRP A 515 43.64 -12.15 -12.36
N GLU A 516 44.31 -11.01 -12.13
CA GLU A 516 43.99 -9.67 -12.65
C GLU A 516 44.44 -9.54 -14.12
N LEU A 517 43.69 -8.78 -14.94
CA LEU A 517 44.13 -7.53 -15.63
C LEU A 517 43.24 -7.17 -16.84
N GLU A 518 42.93 -5.87 -16.86
CA GLU A 518 42.74 -4.93 -17.99
C GLU A 518 41.57 -5.02 -18.99
N GLU A 519 41.21 -3.80 -19.41
CA GLU A 519 40.06 -3.34 -20.19
C GLU A 519 39.77 -4.12 -21.48
N SER A 520 38.49 -4.21 -21.83
CA SER A 520 38.08 -4.13 -23.24
C SER A 520 36.68 -3.53 -23.40
N ASP A 521 36.65 -2.41 -24.13
CA ASP A 521 35.49 -1.91 -24.86
C ASP A 521 35.05 -2.95 -25.88
N ILE A 522 33.78 -3.37 -25.84
CA ILE A 522 33.11 -3.98 -27.00
C ILE A 522 31.76 -3.30 -27.21
N VAL A 523 31.74 -2.53 -28.29
CA VAL A 523 30.59 -2.11 -29.07
C VAL A 523 29.81 -3.34 -29.55
N SER A 524 28.50 -3.37 -29.33
CA SER A 524 27.58 -4.08 -30.22
C SER A 524 26.48 -3.15 -30.72
N ASP A 525 26.43 -3.04 -32.04
CA ASP A 525 25.49 -2.29 -32.84
C ASP A 525 24.30 -3.19 -33.23
N SER A 526 23.11 -2.58 -33.23
CA SER A 526 21.87 -2.94 -33.95
C SER A 526 21.23 -4.32 -33.72
N SER A 527 19.96 -4.39 -33.34
CA SER A 527 18.85 -4.00 -34.24
C SER A 527 17.51 -3.87 -33.50
N ASN A 528 16.66 -3.02 -34.08
CA ASN A 528 15.22 -2.83 -33.84
C ASN A 528 14.49 -3.99 -33.15
N ASN A 529 13.75 -3.67 -32.09
CA ASN A 529 12.38 -4.16 -31.98
C ASN A 529 11.49 -3.15 -31.26
N ASP A 530 10.54 -2.60 -32.00
CA ASP A 530 9.39 -1.89 -31.47
C ASP A 530 8.58 -2.86 -30.59
N ASN A 531 8.39 -2.52 -29.31
CA ASN A 531 7.21 -3.00 -28.61
C ASN A 531 6.82 -2.04 -27.48
N SER A 532 5.80 -1.23 -27.74
CA SER A 532 5.07 -0.46 -26.73
C SER A 532 4.20 -1.43 -25.92
N LEU A 533 4.71 -1.89 -24.78
CA LEU A 533 3.92 -2.64 -23.82
C LEU A 533 3.09 -1.67 -22.98
N VAL A 534 1.81 -1.62 -23.34
CA VAL A 534 0.74 -0.90 -22.65
C VAL A 534 0.52 -1.54 -21.28
N SER A 535 0.81 -0.77 -20.25
CA SER A 535 0.36 -0.99 -18.87
C SER A 535 -1.17 -1.00 -18.84
N ARG A 536 -1.76 -2.12 -18.43
CA ARG A 536 -3.21 -2.24 -18.19
C ARG A 536 -3.54 -1.60 -16.84
N THR A 537 -3.79 -0.30 -16.82
CA THR A 537 -4.50 0.38 -15.73
C THR A 537 -5.98 0.40 -16.07
N TRP A 538 -6.78 -0.38 -15.34
CA TRP A 538 -8.25 -0.32 -15.45
C TRP A 538 -8.80 0.79 -14.56
N LEU A 539 -9.76 1.50 -15.15
CA LEU A 539 -10.56 2.58 -14.59
C LEU A 539 -11.41 2.14 -13.40
N ARG A 540 -11.52 3.05 -12.43
CA ARG A 540 -12.38 2.97 -11.27
C ARG A 540 -13.11 4.30 -11.15
N GLN A 541 -14.41 4.30 -11.38
CA GLN A 541 -15.39 5.33 -10.98
C GLN A 541 -16.51 4.55 -10.28
N SER A 542 -16.70 4.73 -8.98
CA SER A 542 -17.51 5.77 -8.32
C SER A 542 -19.00 5.65 -8.63
N LEU A 543 -19.71 4.90 -7.79
CA LEU A 543 -21.13 5.07 -7.50
C LEU A 543 -21.24 5.17 -5.98
N GLY A 544 -21.75 6.31 -5.50
CA GLY A 544 -22.05 6.56 -4.10
C GLY A 544 -23.50 6.22 -3.77
N ASP A 545 -23.64 5.61 -2.60
CA ASP A 545 -24.78 5.51 -1.68
C ASP A 545 -26.12 4.85 -2.08
N SER A 546 -26.40 3.71 -1.44
CA SER A 546 -27.72 3.36 -0.87
C SER A 546 -27.57 2.11 0.01
N GLY A 547 -27.78 2.29 1.31
CA GLY A 547 -27.88 1.23 2.32
C GLY A 547 -29.21 0.47 2.25
N ASP A 548 -29.10 -0.83 2.58
CA ASP A 548 -30.14 -1.80 2.93
C ASP A 548 -31.50 -1.72 2.22
N GLY A 549 -31.59 -2.47 1.13
CA GLY A 549 -32.84 -2.91 0.53
C GLY A 549 -32.57 -4.09 -0.40
N ASN A 550 -33.32 -5.17 -0.21
CA ASN A 550 -33.35 -6.38 -1.05
C ASN A 550 -33.05 -6.04 -2.52
N TRP A 551 -31.92 -6.54 -3.05
CA TRP A 551 -31.54 -6.30 -4.44
C TRP A 551 -32.51 -7.04 -5.35
N TRP A 552 -33.63 -6.40 -5.71
CA TRP A 552 -34.29 -6.47 -7.02
C TRP A 552 -35.29 -5.32 -7.18
N SER A 553 -35.15 -4.66 -8.33
CA SER A 553 -36.13 -3.84 -9.06
C SER A 553 -36.17 -2.33 -8.80
N VAL A 554 -35.79 -1.54 -9.83
CA VAL A 554 -36.49 -0.31 -10.26
C VAL A 554 -36.38 -0.17 -11.79
N ASP A 555 -37.52 0.20 -12.38
CA ASP A 555 -37.91 0.22 -13.79
C ASP A 555 -37.77 1.62 -14.44
N LEU A 556 -37.30 1.70 -15.69
CA LEU A 556 -37.57 2.80 -16.63
C LEU A 556 -37.75 2.24 -18.06
N GLY A 557 -38.99 2.28 -18.56
CA GLY A 557 -39.41 1.56 -19.76
C GLY A 557 -38.90 2.12 -21.09
N LYS A 558 -38.13 1.29 -21.79
CA LYS A 558 -38.35 0.81 -23.18
C LYS A 558 -37.28 -0.22 -23.62
N GLU A 559 -36.26 -0.47 -22.78
CA GLU A 559 -35.26 -1.55 -22.91
C GLU A 559 -35.70 -2.87 -22.22
N GLN A 560 -36.77 -2.86 -21.43
CA GLN A 560 -37.27 -3.99 -20.62
C GLN A 560 -37.47 -5.31 -21.36
N ARG A 561 -37.75 -5.30 -22.67
CA ARG A 561 -38.11 -6.54 -23.37
C ARG A 561 -36.95 -7.50 -23.61
N LEU A 562 -35.71 -7.01 -23.69
CA LEU A 562 -34.51 -7.85 -23.86
C LEU A 562 -33.84 -8.13 -22.51
N GLU A 563 -33.90 -7.19 -21.57
CA GLU A 563 -33.40 -7.40 -20.21
C GLU A 563 -34.25 -8.42 -19.44
N ASP A 564 -35.58 -8.40 -19.53
CA ASP A 564 -36.43 -9.37 -18.83
C ASP A 564 -36.25 -10.80 -19.39
N GLU A 565 -36.06 -10.99 -20.71
CA GLU A 565 -35.78 -12.32 -21.30
C GLU A 565 -34.36 -12.84 -20.96
N LEU A 566 -33.37 -11.95 -20.78
CA LEU A 566 -31.99 -12.31 -20.38
C LEU A 566 -31.80 -12.44 -18.86
N VAL A 567 -32.62 -11.75 -18.06
CA VAL A 567 -32.71 -11.89 -16.60
C VAL A 567 -33.45 -13.19 -16.23
N GLU A 568 -34.55 -13.55 -16.93
CA GLU A 568 -35.20 -14.86 -16.79
C GLU A 568 -34.30 -16.03 -17.23
N TRP A 569 -33.36 -15.82 -18.15
CA TRP A 569 -32.38 -16.85 -18.53
C TRP A 569 -31.44 -17.27 -17.39
N SER A 570 -31.29 -16.42 -16.37
CA SER A 570 -30.21 -16.51 -15.36
C SER A 570 -30.62 -17.20 -14.06
N ILE A 571 -31.88 -17.63 -13.92
CA ILE A 571 -32.39 -18.25 -12.70
C ILE A 571 -32.80 -19.67 -13.05
N ASN A 572 -32.17 -20.68 -12.42
CA ASN A 572 -32.84 -21.90 -11.92
C ASN A 572 -31.86 -22.97 -11.38
N GLU A 573 -30.55 -22.87 -11.62
CA GLU A 573 -29.57 -23.78 -11.04
C GLU A 573 -28.44 -23.00 -10.37
N THR A 574 -28.42 -23.06 -9.04
CA THR A 574 -27.34 -22.53 -8.18
C THR A 574 -26.75 -23.70 -7.43
N ASN A 575 -25.46 -23.64 -7.10
CA ASN A 575 -24.91 -24.62 -6.17
C ASN A 575 -25.56 -24.45 -4.78
N PRO A 576 -25.39 -25.42 -3.85
CA PRO A 576 -25.96 -25.34 -2.49
C PRO A 576 -25.56 -24.09 -1.67
N ARG A 577 -24.64 -23.25 -2.17
CA ARG A 577 -24.09 -22.05 -1.54
C ARG A 577 -24.42 -20.76 -2.31
N GLY A 578 -25.31 -20.84 -3.31
CA GLY A 578 -25.86 -19.69 -4.04
C GLY A 578 -25.00 -19.18 -5.21
N ILE A 579 -23.98 -19.93 -5.65
CA ILE A 579 -23.19 -19.58 -6.83
C ILE A 579 -24.01 -19.97 -8.08
N PRO A 580 -24.32 -19.03 -8.99
CA PRO A 580 -25.07 -19.32 -10.21
C PRO A 580 -24.26 -20.21 -11.16
N GLN A 581 -24.95 -21.10 -11.88
CA GLN A 581 -24.35 -21.92 -12.92
C GLN A 581 -24.18 -21.15 -14.23
N ALA A 582 -23.02 -21.29 -14.87
CA ALA A 582 -22.84 -20.81 -16.24
C ALA A 582 -23.53 -21.74 -17.23
N LYS A 583 -24.50 -21.22 -17.99
CA LYS A 583 -25.15 -21.97 -19.08
C LYS A 583 -24.29 -21.92 -20.35
N PHE A 584 -24.06 -23.08 -20.97
CA PHE A 584 -23.36 -23.17 -22.25
C PHE A 584 -24.29 -22.78 -23.40
N ILE A 585 -23.80 -21.94 -24.32
CA ILE A 585 -24.58 -21.48 -25.48
C ILE A 585 -24.34 -22.44 -26.66
N GLU A 586 -25.30 -23.33 -26.95
CA GLU A 586 -25.16 -24.31 -28.04
C GLU A 586 -25.29 -23.69 -29.43
N LYS A 587 -26.26 -22.80 -29.62
CA LYS A 587 -26.48 -22.04 -30.85
C LYS A 587 -26.63 -20.57 -30.49
N ILE A 588 -25.94 -19.70 -31.22
CA ILE A 588 -25.93 -18.26 -30.94
C ILE A 588 -27.19 -17.61 -31.55
N GLU A 589 -27.70 -18.23 -32.61
CA GLU A 589 -28.90 -17.84 -33.35
C GLU A 589 -30.19 -17.98 -32.55
N ASP A 590 -30.17 -18.76 -31.46
CA ASP A 590 -31.30 -18.90 -30.54
C ASP A 590 -31.43 -17.68 -29.60
N PHE A 591 -30.39 -16.86 -29.49
CA PHE A 591 -30.32 -15.69 -28.60
C PHE A 591 -30.15 -14.37 -29.36
N ILE A 592 -29.59 -14.41 -30.57
CA ILE A 592 -29.34 -13.26 -31.41
C ILE A 592 -29.82 -13.58 -32.83
N ASP A 593 -30.93 -12.96 -33.25
CA ASP A 593 -31.43 -13.14 -34.61
C ASP A 593 -30.54 -12.41 -35.62
N ALA A 594 -29.88 -13.18 -36.48
CA ALA A 594 -28.93 -12.71 -37.47
C ALA A 594 -29.50 -11.69 -38.47
N LYS A 595 -30.83 -11.58 -38.60
CA LYS A 595 -31.50 -10.67 -39.55
C LYS A 595 -31.91 -9.33 -38.95
N THR A 596 -32.07 -9.25 -37.63
CA THR A 596 -32.63 -8.06 -36.94
C THR A 596 -31.66 -7.43 -35.95
N CYS A 597 -30.59 -8.14 -35.58
CA CYS A 597 -29.58 -7.71 -34.63
C CYS A 597 -28.65 -6.60 -35.18
N THR A 598 -28.47 -5.53 -34.41
CA THR A 598 -27.52 -4.45 -34.67
C THR A 598 -26.11 -4.80 -34.14
N ASP A 599 -25.10 -3.98 -34.49
CA ASP A 599 -23.76 -4.11 -33.88
C ASP A 599 -23.75 -3.82 -32.37
N ASP A 600 -24.70 -3.01 -31.91
CA ASP A 600 -24.84 -2.62 -30.50
C ASP A 600 -25.40 -3.78 -29.66
N ASP A 601 -26.34 -4.57 -30.19
CA ASP A 601 -26.93 -5.72 -29.49
C ASP A 601 -25.90 -6.82 -29.19
N VAL A 602 -25.00 -7.12 -30.16
CA VAL A 602 -23.91 -8.09 -29.95
C VAL A 602 -22.89 -7.55 -28.94
N SER A 603 -22.64 -6.24 -28.98
CA SER A 603 -21.70 -5.58 -28.07
C SER A 603 -22.23 -5.59 -26.63
N LEU A 604 -23.54 -5.35 -26.43
CA LEU A 604 -24.22 -5.46 -25.14
C LEU A 604 -24.18 -6.90 -24.62
N PHE A 605 -24.45 -7.90 -25.46
CA PHE A 605 -24.38 -9.30 -25.08
C PHE A 605 -22.96 -9.73 -24.68
N LEU A 606 -21.94 -9.34 -25.44
CA LEU A 606 -20.54 -9.58 -25.09
C LEU A 606 -20.13 -8.89 -23.79
N LYS A 607 -20.66 -7.68 -23.52
CA LYS A 607 -20.41 -6.95 -22.27
C LYS A 607 -21.00 -7.69 -21.07
N GLU A 608 -22.21 -8.21 -21.17
CA GLU A 608 -22.84 -8.98 -20.10
C GLU A 608 -22.07 -10.28 -19.80
N LEU A 609 -21.61 -10.99 -20.85
CA LEU A 609 -20.76 -12.18 -20.68
C LEU A 609 -19.42 -11.84 -20.00
N GLN A 610 -18.83 -10.69 -20.32
CA GLN A 610 -17.59 -10.21 -19.69
C GLN A 610 -17.79 -9.81 -18.23
N VAL A 611 -18.89 -9.13 -17.90
CA VAL A 611 -19.24 -8.76 -16.51
C VAL A 611 -19.39 -10.02 -15.65
N ARG A 612 -20.09 -11.05 -16.15
CA ARG A 612 -20.24 -12.34 -15.44
C ARG A 612 -18.92 -13.08 -15.30
N LEU A 613 -18.09 -13.08 -16.33
CA LEU A 613 -16.75 -13.67 -16.26
C LEU A 613 -15.89 -12.99 -15.18
N GLN A 614 -15.98 -11.67 -15.05
CA GLN A 614 -15.30 -10.92 -13.99
C GLN A 614 -15.82 -11.28 -12.59
N GLN A 615 -17.13 -11.44 -12.43
CA GLN A 615 -17.74 -11.88 -11.17
C GLN A 615 -17.23 -13.26 -10.75
N TYR A 616 -17.18 -14.24 -11.66
CA TYR A 616 -16.65 -15.57 -11.36
C TYR A 616 -15.16 -15.54 -10.99
N LYS A 617 -14.35 -14.74 -11.69
CA LYS A 617 -12.91 -14.58 -11.37
C LYS A 617 -12.67 -13.93 -10.01
N PHE A 618 -13.48 -12.94 -9.65
CA PHE A 618 -13.45 -12.32 -8.33
C PHE A 618 -13.80 -13.31 -7.21
N LEU A 619 -14.84 -14.12 -7.41
CA LEU A 619 -15.22 -15.18 -6.47
C LEU A 619 -14.13 -16.26 -6.35
N GLU A 620 -13.50 -16.65 -7.46
CA GLU A 620 -12.37 -17.60 -7.46
C GLU A 620 -11.20 -17.08 -6.63
N GLU A 621 -10.82 -15.82 -6.80
CA GLU A 621 -9.72 -15.20 -6.05
C GLU A 621 -10.02 -15.17 -4.53
N ASN A 622 -11.23 -14.81 -4.14
CA ASN A 622 -11.65 -14.82 -2.74
C ASN A 622 -11.60 -16.24 -2.13
N LYS A 623 -12.12 -17.25 -2.85
CA LYS A 623 -12.09 -18.65 -2.41
C LYS A 623 -10.67 -19.21 -2.37
N ARG A 624 -9.79 -18.81 -3.29
CA ARG A 624 -8.36 -19.17 -3.29
C ARG A 624 -7.62 -18.60 -2.08
N ASN A 625 -7.91 -17.35 -1.71
CA ASN A 625 -7.36 -16.74 -0.49
C ASN A 625 -7.87 -17.45 0.77
N THR A 626 -9.15 -17.81 0.82
CA THR A 626 -9.74 -18.59 1.92
C THR A 626 -9.06 -19.96 2.05
N LEU A 627 -8.82 -20.66 0.93
CA LEU A 627 -8.09 -21.93 0.92
C LEU A 627 -6.66 -21.77 1.44
N GLY A 628 -5.93 -20.74 0.99
CA GLY A 628 -4.57 -20.46 1.47
C GLY A 628 -4.52 -20.23 2.98
N ASN A 629 -5.52 -19.55 3.55
CA ASN A 629 -5.63 -19.37 4.99
C ASN A 629 -5.90 -20.70 5.73
N LEU A 630 -6.76 -21.55 5.18
CA LEU A 630 -7.07 -22.87 5.76
C LEU A 630 -5.87 -23.82 5.68
N ASP A 631 -5.06 -23.74 4.63
CA ASP A 631 -3.86 -24.56 4.45
C ASP A 631 -2.76 -24.25 5.48
N VAL A 632 -2.72 -23.02 6.00
CA VAL A 632 -1.84 -22.66 7.12
C VAL A 632 -2.46 -23.09 8.46
N LYS A 633 -3.76 -22.85 8.65
CA LYS A 633 -4.44 -23.09 9.94
C LYS A 633 -4.58 -24.56 10.33
N ILE A 634 -4.89 -25.44 9.38
CA ILE A 634 -5.15 -26.86 9.68
C ILE A 634 -3.93 -27.54 10.30
N PRO A 635 -2.70 -27.41 9.73
CA PRO A 635 -1.49 -27.93 10.35
C PRO A 635 -1.24 -27.40 11.76
N ASP A 636 -1.56 -26.14 12.04
CA ASP A 636 -1.30 -25.54 13.35
C ASP A 636 -2.29 -26.02 14.42
N ILE A 637 -3.57 -26.17 14.06
CA ILE A 637 -4.58 -26.82 14.91
C ILE A 637 -4.17 -28.27 15.20
N GLN A 638 -3.70 -29.00 14.18
CA GLN A 638 -3.27 -30.40 14.32
C GLN A 638 -2.09 -30.53 15.29
N LYS A 639 -1.04 -29.72 15.13
CA LYS A 639 0.12 -29.74 16.05
C LYS A 639 -0.26 -29.41 17.48
N THR A 640 -1.18 -28.46 17.66
CA THR A 640 -1.68 -28.09 19.00
C THR A 640 -2.46 -29.24 19.64
N LEU A 641 -3.31 -29.91 18.85
CA LEU A 641 -4.06 -31.08 19.30
C LEU A 641 -3.15 -32.26 19.65
N ASP A 642 -2.13 -32.53 18.83
CA ASP A 642 -1.15 -33.60 19.07
C ASP A 642 -0.36 -33.34 20.36
N MET A 643 -0.03 -32.09 20.67
CA MET A 643 0.63 -31.70 21.91
C MET A 643 -0.28 -31.91 23.14
N CYS A 644 -1.55 -31.52 23.08
CA CYS A 644 -2.51 -31.78 24.16
C CYS A 644 -2.70 -33.28 24.43
N ARG A 645 -2.75 -34.10 23.37
CA ARG A 645 -2.84 -35.56 23.49
C ARG A 645 -1.57 -36.17 24.09
N PHE A 646 -0.40 -35.67 23.69
CA PHE A 646 0.88 -36.10 24.26
C PHE A 646 0.94 -35.85 25.78
N PHE A 647 0.51 -34.68 26.26
CA PHE A 647 0.45 -34.41 27.70
C PHE A 647 -0.53 -35.32 28.43
N LYS A 648 -1.70 -35.59 27.84
CA LYS A 648 -2.70 -36.50 28.40
C LYS A 648 -2.20 -37.95 28.51
N GLU A 649 -1.58 -38.47 27.45
CA GLU A 649 -1.05 -39.85 27.43
C GLU A 649 0.09 -40.03 28.45
N ARG A 650 1.00 -39.06 28.55
CA ARG A 650 2.14 -39.14 29.46
C ARG A 650 1.72 -39.01 30.92
N LYS A 651 0.71 -38.20 31.22
CA LYS A 651 0.09 -38.13 32.55
C LYS A 651 -0.57 -39.46 32.94
N GLN A 652 -1.29 -40.09 32.01
CA GLN A 652 -1.92 -41.40 32.26
C GLN A 652 -0.90 -42.52 32.49
N GLN A 653 0.28 -42.47 31.86
CA GLN A 653 1.38 -43.43 32.09
C GLN A 653 2.02 -43.26 33.47
N LEU A 654 2.22 -42.00 33.91
CA LEU A 654 2.71 -41.68 35.26
C LEU A 654 1.72 -42.16 36.35
N ASP A 655 0.41 -41.94 36.15
CA ASP A 655 -0.63 -42.39 37.08
C ASP A 655 -0.76 -43.94 37.17
N GLN A 656 -0.29 -44.66 36.14
CA GLN A 656 -0.28 -46.12 36.07
C GLN A 656 0.97 -46.77 36.68
N GLY A 657 1.95 -45.96 37.12
CA GLY A 657 3.17 -46.42 37.79
C GLY A 657 4.26 -46.92 36.84
N ASP A 658 4.23 -46.51 35.57
CA ASP A 658 5.31 -46.75 34.62
C ASP A 658 6.53 -45.86 34.90
N ASP A 659 7.74 -46.37 34.62
CA ASP A 659 9.04 -45.70 34.87
C ASP A 659 9.29 -44.61 33.80
N VAL A 660 8.48 -43.55 33.81
CA VAL A 660 8.53 -42.42 32.87
C VAL A 660 8.98 -41.16 33.61
N GLU A 661 9.80 -40.32 32.97
CA GLU A 661 10.27 -39.05 33.57
C GLU A 661 9.08 -38.13 33.91
N GLU A 662 9.06 -37.64 35.16
CA GLU A 662 8.02 -36.74 35.69
C GLU A 662 8.04 -35.35 35.01
N THR A 663 9.18 -34.98 34.42
CA THR A 663 9.36 -33.72 33.69
C THR A 663 9.63 -33.97 32.20
N VAL A 664 9.20 -33.04 31.35
CA VAL A 664 9.50 -33.04 29.91
C VAL A 664 10.06 -31.70 29.48
N ASP A 665 11.23 -31.77 28.85
CA ASP A 665 11.86 -30.62 28.22
C ASP A 665 11.23 -30.35 26.85
N VAL A 666 10.63 -29.17 26.71
CA VAL A 666 10.07 -28.67 25.46
C VAL A 666 10.87 -27.46 25.01
N ASN A 667 11.41 -27.52 23.79
CA ASN A 667 12.03 -26.36 23.17
C ASN A 667 10.96 -25.49 22.53
N TYR A 668 10.88 -24.23 22.94
CA TYR A 668 10.01 -23.22 22.34
C TYR A 668 10.84 -22.11 21.71
N GLU A 669 10.32 -21.55 20.62
CA GLU A 669 11.00 -20.52 19.84
C GLU A 669 10.77 -19.14 20.48
N LEU A 670 11.86 -18.46 20.85
CA LEU A 670 11.83 -17.05 21.29
C LEU A 670 12.01 -16.10 20.11
N ASN A 671 12.69 -16.56 19.05
CA ASN A 671 13.00 -15.84 17.82
C ASN A 671 13.41 -16.83 16.72
N ASP A 672 13.34 -16.45 15.43
CA ASP A 672 13.73 -17.22 14.22
C ASP A 672 15.10 -17.94 14.26
N THR A 673 15.93 -17.64 15.26
CA THR A 673 17.27 -18.24 15.47
C THR A 673 17.57 -18.60 16.93
N VAL A 674 16.64 -18.37 17.86
CA VAL A 674 16.83 -18.56 19.30
C VAL A 674 15.68 -19.41 19.85
N TYR A 675 16.03 -20.62 20.28
CA TYR A 675 15.15 -21.52 21.00
C TYR A 675 15.52 -21.51 22.47
N SER A 676 14.51 -21.55 23.34
CA SER A 676 14.69 -21.77 24.77
C SER A 676 14.05 -23.09 25.15
N THR A 677 14.63 -23.77 26.13
CA THR A 677 14.06 -24.99 26.71
C THR A 677 13.20 -24.61 27.90
N ALA A 678 11.98 -25.16 27.97
CA ALA A 678 11.12 -25.12 29.14
C ALA A 678 11.00 -26.55 29.66
N GLU A 679 11.30 -26.75 30.95
CA GLU A 679 11.02 -28.01 31.64
C GLU A 679 9.56 -27.95 32.11
N ILE A 680 8.73 -28.92 31.75
CA ILE A 680 7.31 -28.97 32.13
C ILE A 680 7.10 -30.14 33.09
N ASP A 681 6.57 -29.86 34.28
CA ASP A 681 6.15 -30.89 35.24
C ASP A 681 4.78 -31.47 34.84
N ILE A 682 4.78 -32.71 34.38
CA ILE A 682 3.57 -33.38 33.86
C ILE A 682 2.64 -33.81 34.99
N LYS A 683 3.17 -34.02 36.20
CA LYS A 683 2.39 -34.48 37.36
C LYS A 683 1.37 -33.46 37.81
N ASN A 684 1.73 -32.18 37.72
CA ASN A 684 0.89 -31.04 38.13
C ASN A 684 0.17 -30.37 36.95
N LEU A 685 0.24 -30.95 35.75
CA LEU A 685 -0.35 -30.37 34.55
C LEU A 685 -1.83 -30.74 34.42
N ASP A 686 -2.72 -29.91 34.98
CA ASP A 686 -4.18 -30.08 34.90
C ASP A 686 -4.83 -29.24 33.79
N HIS A 687 -4.20 -28.11 33.46
CA HIS A 687 -4.75 -27.05 32.63
C HIS A 687 -3.78 -26.65 31.52
N VAL A 688 -4.34 -26.21 30.40
CA VAL A 688 -3.64 -25.80 29.19
C VAL A 688 -4.24 -24.48 28.73
N SER A 689 -3.38 -23.48 28.63
CA SER A 689 -3.79 -22.19 28.08
C SER A 689 -3.68 -22.18 26.56
N LEU A 690 -4.77 -21.81 25.87
CA LEU A 690 -4.88 -21.71 24.41
C LEU A 690 -5.11 -20.26 23.98
N TRP A 691 -4.46 -19.84 22.90
CA TRP A 691 -4.70 -18.53 22.30
C TRP A 691 -5.94 -18.52 21.39
N LEU A 692 -6.89 -17.63 21.67
CA LEU A 692 -8.15 -17.54 20.90
C LEU A 692 -8.12 -16.46 19.81
N GLY A 693 -7.04 -15.67 19.73
CA GLY A 693 -6.91 -14.49 18.88
C GLY A 693 -7.15 -13.18 19.65
N ALA A 694 -6.94 -12.04 18.99
CA ALA A 694 -7.13 -10.69 19.55
C ALA A 694 -6.41 -10.46 20.90
N ASP A 695 -5.19 -10.98 21.03
CA ASP A 695 -4.36 -10.91 22.23
C ASP A 695 -4.99 -11.55 23.50
N ILE A 696 -5.91 -12.51 23.34
CA ILE A 696 -6.57 -13.22 24.44
C ILE A 696 -6.12 -14.68 24.51
N MET A 697 -5.60 -15.07 25.67
CA MET A 697 -5.29 -16.45 26.06
C MET A 697 -6.33 -16.92 27.08
N MET A 698 -6.86 -18.12 26.91
CA MET A 698 -7.82 -18.73 27.83
C MET A 698 -7.32 -20.07 28.33
N ASP A 699 -7.53 -20.30 29.62
CA ASP A 699 -7.14 -21.53 30.29
C ASP A 699 -8.24 -22.58 30.22
N TYR A 700 -7.88 -23.80 29.82
CA TYR A 700 -8.80 -24.93 29.64
C TYR A 700 -8.25 -26.19 30.30
N PRO A 701 -9.08 -27.00 30.95
CA PRO A 701 -8.71 -28.38 31.27
C PRO A 701 -8.30 -29.13 30.00
N ILE A 702 -7.29 -30.00 30.09
CA ILE A 702 -6.73 -30.72 28.93
C ILE A 702 -7.80 -31.46 28.13
N ASP A 703 -8.77 -32.08 28.81
CA ASP A 703 -9.85 -32.82 28.17
C ASP A 703 -10.79 -31.90 27.37
N GLU A 704 -11.13 -30.74 27.91
CA GLU A 704 -11.97 -29.74 27.24
C GLU A 704 -11.23 -29.08 26.06
N ALA A 705 -9.92 -28.85 26.21
CA ALA A 705 -9.06 -28.33 25.15
C ALA A 705 -9.00 -29.30 23.96
N ILE A 706 -8.86 -30.61 24.22
CA ILE A 706 -8.88 -31.65 23.17
C ILE A 706 -10.23 -31.66 22.45
N GLU A 707 -11.34 -31.72 23.18
CA GLU A 707 -12.68 -31.73 22.57
C GLU A 707 -12.93 -30.49 21.70
N MET A 708 -12.51 -29.32 22.18
CA MET A 708 -12.63 -28.06 21.44
C MET A 708 -11.79 -28.06 20.16
N LEU A 709 -10.53 -28.49 20.24
CA LEU A 709 -9.62 -28.53 19.10
C LEU A 709 -10.06 -29.56 18.06
N GLU A 710 -10.58 -30.72 18.48
CA GLU A 710 -11.15 -31.74 17.58
C GLU A 710 -12.37 -31.20 16.82
N LYS A 711 -13.29 -30.54 17.52
CA LYS A 711 -14.47 -29.92 16.89
C LYS A 711 -14.07 -28.83 15.90
N ARG A 712 -13.06 -28.01 16.22
CA ARG A 712 -12.54 -26.97 15.32
C ARG A 712 -11.83 -27.55 14.11
N LEU A 713 -11.02 -28.59 14.30
CA LEU A 713 -10.32 -29.29 13.22
C LEU A 713 -11.33 -29.90 12.25
N ALA A 714 -12.37 -30.56 12.76
CA ALA A 714 -13.45 -31.12 11.94
C ALA A 714 -14.15 -30.03 11.10
N GLY A 715 -14.51 -28.89 11.72
CA GLY A 715 -15.11 -27.76 11.01
C GLY A 715 -14.18 -27.11 9.97
N ALA A 716 -12.87 -27.03 10.26
CA ALA A 716 -11.88 -26.49 9.33
C ALA A 716 -11.67 -27.42 8.12
N LEU A 717 -11.63 -28.74 8.33
CA LEU A 717 -11.54 -29.74 7.26
C LEU A 717 -12.79 -29.76 6.38
N GLU A 718 -13.98 -29.68 6.98
CA GLU A 718 -15.24 -29.56 6.25
C GLU A 718 -15.27 -28.29 5.40
N ASN A 719 -14.90 -27.14 5.98
CA ASN A 719 -14.84 -25.87 5.25
C ASN A 719 -13.81 -25.89 4.11
N LYS A 720 -12.67 -26.57 4.31
CA LYS A 720 -11.67 -26.78 3.25
C LYS A 720 -12.22 -27.62 2.11
N ALA A 721 -12.92 -28.72 2.41
CA ALA A 721 -13.56 -29.55 1.40
C ALA A 721 -14.59 -28.77 0.59
N ILE A 722 -15.47 -28.00 1.26
CA ILE A 722 -16.46 -27.12 0.62
C ILE A 722 -15.78 -26.07 -0.27
N THR A 723 -14.70 -25.45 0.21
CA THR A 723 -13.98 -24.42 -0.55
C THR A 723 -13.32 -24.99 -1.81
N ILE A 724 -12.81 -26.22 -1.75
CA ILE A 724 -12.25 -26.92 -2.91
C ILE A 724 -13.36 -27.24 -3.93
N GLU A 725 -14.49 -27.76 -3.48
CA GLU A 725 -15.66 -28.01 -4.34
C GLU A 725 -16.15 -26.74 -5.03
N ASP A 726 -16.27 -25.63 -4.29
CA ASP A 726 -16.63 -24.32 -4.85
C ASP A 726 -15.62 -23.82 -5.90
N LEU A 727 -14.32 -24.03 -5.67
CA LEU A 727 -13.26 -23.66 -6.62
C LEU A 727 -13.33 -24.47 -7.91
N GLU A 728 -13.60 -25.77 -7.82
CA GLU A 728 -13.80 -26.63 -8.99
C GLU A 728 -15.05 -26.21 -9.78
N TYR A 729 -16.14 -25.91 -9.08
CA TYR A 729 -17.37 -25.39 -9.67
C TYR A 729 -17.16 -24.05 -10.40
N LEU A 730 -16.48 -23.10 -9.75
CA LEU A 730 -16.12 -21.80 -10.34
C LEU A 730 -15.21 -21.96 -11.56
N ARG A 731 -14.23 -22.88 -11.52
CA ARG A 731 -13.34 -23.14 -12.65
C ARG A 731 -14.09 -23.68 -13.88
N SER A 732 -15.06 -24.57 -13.66
CA SER A 732 -15.94 -25.07 -14.72
C SER A 732 -16.79 -23.95 -15.34
N ASN A 733 -17.35 -23.07 -14.50
CA ASN A 733 -18.15 -21.93 -14.94
C ASN A 733 -17.32 -20.88 -15.69
N ILE A 734 -16.11 -20.56 -15.22
CA ILE A 734 -15.17 -19.68 -15.91
C ILE A 734 -14.85 -20.23 -17.29
N THR A 735 -14.54 -21.53 -17.39
CA THR A 735 -14.23 -22.18 -18.67
C THR A 735 -15.43 -22.09 -19.63
N THR A 736 -16.63 -22.35 -19.14
CA THR A 736 -17.88 -22.24 -19.92
C THR A 736 -18.10 -20.81 -20.43
N MET A 737 -17.87 -19.81 -19.59
CA MET A 737 -18.00 -18.40 -19.94
C MET A 737 -16.94 -17.92 -20.94
N GLU A 738 -15.69 -18.38 -20.81
CA GLU A 738 -14.62 -18.07 -21.76
C GLU A 738 -14.92 -18.67 -23.13
N VAL A 739 -15.42 -19.91 -23.18
CA VAL A 739 -15.85 -20.55 -24.43
C VAL A 739 -17.04 -19.82 -25.04
N ASN A 740 -18.07 -19.47 -24.25
CA ASN A 740 -19.22 -18.70 -24.74
C ASN A 740 -18.78 -17.36 -25.34
N THR A 741 -17.91 -16.62 -24.65
CA THR A 741 -17.38 -15.32 -25.11
C THR A 741 -16.63 -15.48 -26.44
N ALA A 742 -15.77 -16.50 -26.56
CA ALA A 742 -15.02 -16.78 -27.78
C ALA A 742 -15.93 -17.17 -28.95
N ARG A 743 -16.99 -17.94 -28.69
CA ARG A 743 -17.96 -18.36 -29.70
C ARG A 743 -18.77 -17.19 -30.24
N VAL A 744 -19.26 -16.31 -29.36
CA VAL A 744 -19.99 -15.09 -29.76
C VAL A 744 -19.09 -14.16 -30.57
N TYR A 745 -17.83 -13.98 -30.15
CA TYR A 745 -16.86 -13.19 -30.90
C TYR A 745 -16.60 -13.76 -32.30
N ASN A 746 -16.39 -15.08 -32.41
CA ASN A 746 -16.16 -15.74 -33.70
C ASN A 746 -17.38 -15.64 -34.62
N TRP A 747 -18.58 -15.75 -34.06
CA TRP A 747 -19.83 -15.58 -34.80
C TRP A 747 -20.00 -14.14 -35.30
N ASP A 748 -19.70 -13.13 -34.48
CA ASP A 748 -19.74 -11.72 -34.89
C ASP A 748 -18.78 -11.43 -36.05
N VAL A 749 -17.57 -12.00 -35.99
CA VAL A 749 -16.58 -11.88 -37.07
C VAL A 749 -17.10 -12.50 -38.38
N GLN A 750 -17.76 -13.67 -38.30
CA GLN A 750 -18.36 -14.31 -39.48
C GLN A 750 -19.53 -13.49 -40.04
N ARG A 751 -20.41 -12.98 -39.17
CA ARG A 751 -21.52 -12.09 -39.54
C ARG A 751 -21.03 -10.84 -40.26
N ARG A 752 -20.02 -10.15 -39.71
CA ARG A 752 -19.43 -8.94 -40.31
C ARG A 752 -18.72 -9.22 -41.63
N LYS A 753 -18.11 -10.40 -41.80
CA LYS A 753 -17.56 -10.81 -43.11
C LYS A 753 -18.67 -11.02 -44.13
N ALA A 754 -19.73 -11.74 -43.77
CA ALA A 754 -20.86 -11.99 -44.66
C ALA A 754 -21.59 -10.69 -45.08
N LEU A 755 -21.76 -9.74 -44.16
CA LEU A 755 -22.31 -8.41 -44.46
C LEU A 755 -21.44 -7.64 -45.46
N LYS A 756 -20.12 -7.62 -45.27
CA LYS A 756 -19.17 -6.99 -46.21
C LYS A 756 -19.16 -7.65 -47.59
N GLU A 757 -19.29 -8.97 -47.66
CA GLU A 757 -19.39 -9.71 -48.92
C GLU A 757 -20.72 -9.45 -49.64
N ALA A 758 -21.83 -9.32 -48.90
CA ALA A 758 -23.13 -8.95 -49.45
C ALA A 758 -23.15 -7.50 -49.97
N GLU A 759 -22.53 -6.55 -49.25
CA GLU A 759 -22.36 -5.16 -49.70
C GLU A 759 -21.46 -5.04 -50.94
N ALA A 760 -20.47 -5.92 -51.10
CA ALA A 760 -19.59 -5.94 -52.27
C ALA A 760 -20.22 -6.58 -53.53
N THR A 761 -21.33 -7.33 -53.35
CA THR A 761 -22.03 -8.03 -54.43
C THR A 761 -23.34 -7.33 -54.83
N SER A 762 -23.79 -6.34 -54.05
CA SER A 762 -24.86 -5.38 -54.37
C SER A 762 -24.31 -4.13 -55.06
#